data_AF-A0A7X9DZW9-F1
#
_entry.id   AF-A0A7X9DZW9-F1
#
_cell.length_a   1.000
_cell.length_b   1.000
_cell.length_c   1.000
_cell.angle_alpha   90.00
_cell.angle_beta   90.00
_cell.angle_gamma   90.00
#
_symmetry.space_group_name_H-M   'P 1'
#
loop_
_entity.id
_entity.type
_entity.pdbx_description
1 polymer ?
#
loop_
_entity_poly.entity_id
_entity_poly.type
_entity_poly.pdbx_seq_one_letter_code
_entity_poly.pdbx_strand_id
1 'polypeptide(L)'
;MKKIFSLLIILTLSIGMKLNSEKSFVNLIGMKMIKIDRGNFVMGDLSGKGQFDEYPTRNVKISNDFYISETEVTVEQYRQFKKEYKGFESYSPYATGVTWYDTEEFCKWLSAKEGKPYRLPTEAEWEYVCRAGTNSDFSSGDKRPDHETPNQFGIKNMHTGPLEWCFDWYGDYPFVDQTNPIGLSWGFSKVVRGGLPDNKLKVYDYPNEYYSRSSNRSSMAPSFNSFINNENNKNRERTIEGYDQFMPGLVGIIFDDKEMQKPVAISRLNELNSDRVNWQNLDDFTAMWTGQIASPFTGDVTISVEVDAGVRLRIDGKTIIDGFELQSDKSGEFFFQAGKRYQIEVDYIKLKGRQSFMRFYWSVDGKPKELIPADALTCTTNNNIEIESRFSSMLIARLNSASIGFRVVQAPIPESKPIQVEPPFNMQGVKQNFDKSNFKKINKPYFRKRFLLPIPPENVDKDVRNAAGIDPYFSRHNHDPGMMALPNGDLLYIFYTSTYEDEPEVALAATRLRFGADEWDWPTRFLDFADVNDVAPLCWNDNGNLWLFFGDIHLDGRYPFQWINSTDNGASWSGVNYPEILNEFGPHTPQPVNSAFRDENNTIYFGMDGLGPSSLLVASTDNGKTWFDTGGRTGGRHTTFIQLKSGEIIGYGGKQSDINGYMPISFSYDKGKTWELSPSKFPTLGTNQRPTIMRLSSGKLFFSSDFQRSDGFQPPDIKERGAFVALSDDEGKSWHIKKIPGAQEHESETRRKEMKGETLGYSVAAQTPDGMIHLMASMTHPCLHFEFNEEWILDLSDTILAEIDMMKSKTKNIDDVKHYKEFYKNGKLKIEYSGGFGNDGRFLLHDKETWYYMNGSKQYEVNYNMGRKIGIESYWNMSGLKLWEWNHQENGFSKWTQWWPNGVKRSESKWKNLRCEGKARVWDSKGKLISDSVFANGELTK
;
A
#
# COMPACT_ATOMS: atom_id res chain seq x y z
N MET A 1 81.41 -33.60 36.85
CA MET A 1 82.17 -34.83 36.55
C MET A 1 81.23 -36.03 36.74
N LYS A 2 81.15 -36.92 35.73
CA LYS A 2 80.40 -38.21 35.64
C LYS A 2 78.86 -38.07 35.42
N LYS A 3 78.28 -38.38 34.23
CA LYS A 3 78.06 -39.67 33.51
C LYS A 3 77.18 -40.65 34.32
N ILE A 4 76.15 -41.37 33.85
CA ILE A 4 75.58 -41.72 32.52
C ILE A 4 74.22 -42.45 32.76
N PHE A 5 73.31 -42.34 31.79
CA PHE A 5 72.14 -43.17 31.39
C PHE A 5 71.75 -44.48 32.14
N SER A 6 70.44 -44.72 32.28
CA SER A 6 69.67 -45.72 31.47
C SER A 6 68.15 -45.76 31.78
N LEU A 7 67.37 -45.54 30.71
CA LEU A 7 66.13 -46.20 30.25
C LEU A 7 65.10 -46.81 31.26
N LEU A 8 63.88 -46.26 31.27
CA LEU A 8 62.66 -47.08 31.37
C LEU A 8 61.54 -46.47 30.49
N ILE A 9 61.08 -47.25 29.52
CA ILE A 9 59.92 -46.98 28.66
C ILE A 9 58.66 -47.18 29.51
N ILE A 10 57.80 -46.16 29.60
CA ILE A 10 56.39 -46.33 29.96
C ILE A 10 55.56 -45.67 28.86
N LEU A 11 54.92 -46.54 28.09
CA LEU A 11 53.87 -46.26 27.13
C LEU A 11 52.61 -45.91 27.95
N THR A 12 52.18 -44.64 27.97
CA THR A 12 50.82 -44.28 28.40
C THR A 12 50.08 -43.67 27.23
N LEU A 13 49.07 -44.42 26.78
CA LEU A 13 48.06 -44.03 25.79
C LEU A 13 47.55 -42.61 26.07
N SER A 14 47.76 -41.71 25.10
CA SER A 14 46.94 -40.52 24.95
C SER A 14 45.55 -40.96 24.48
N ILE A 15 44.65 -41.21 25.44
CA ILE A 15 43.21 -41.24 25.17
C ILE A 15 42.83 -39.82 24.74
N GLY A 16 42.73 -39.61 23.44
CA GLY A 16 42.07 -38.45 22.88
C GLY A 16 40.59 -38.52 23.24
N MET A 17 40.19 -37.89 24.35
CA MET A 17 38.81 -37.49 24.55
C MET A 17 38.48 -36.48 23.44
N LYS A 18 37.90 -36.97 22.33
CA LYS A 18 36.98 -36.16 21.55
C LYS A 18 35.87 -35.76 22.51
N LEU A 19 35.89 -34.52 22.99
CA LEU A 19 34.73 -33.88 23.61
C LEU A 19 33.59 -34.01 22.60
N ASN A 20 32.68 -34.94 22.85
CA ASN A 20 31.41 -35.01 22.13
C ASN A 20 30.68 -33.71 22.46
N SER A 21 30.61 -32.77 21.50
CA SER A 21 29.71 -31.62 21.66
C SER A 21 28.30 -32.17 21.84
N GLU A 22 27.62 -31.79 22.93
CA GLU A 22 26.23 -32.20 23.17
C GLU A 22 25.36 -31.80 21.97
N LYS A 23 24.57 -32.76 21.45
CA LYS A 23 23.66 -32.54 20.31
C LYS A 23 22.55 -31.55 20.63
N SER A 24 22.18 -31.45 21.91
CA SER A 24 21.21 -30.49 22.41
C SER A 24 21.40 -30.29 23.91
N PHE A 25 20.88 -29.17 24.44
CA PHE A 25 20.79 -28.90 25.87
C PHE A 25 19.49 -28.15 26.19
N VAL A 26 19.12 -28.04 27.47
CA VAL A 26 18.02 -27.19 27.94
C VAL A 26 18.61 -26.04 28.75
N ASN A 27 18.26 -24.80 28.41
CA ASN A 27 18.83 -23.62 29.04
C ASN A 27 18.09 -23.24 30.35
N LEU A 28 18.48 -22.13 31.00
CA LEU A 28 17.94 -21.72 32.31
C LEU A 28 16.47 -21.32 32.29
N ILE A 29 15.89 -21.08 31.12
CA ILE A 29 14.48 -20.72 30.96
C ILE A 29 13.62 -21.88 30.44
N GLY A 30 14.18 -23.10 30.36
CA GLY A 30 13.46 -24.29 29.91
C GLY A 30 13.40 -24.44 28.38
N MET A 31 14.25 -23.72 27.64
CA MET A 31 14.30 -23.80 26.18
C MET A 31 15.25 -24.89 25.73
N LYS A 32 14.77 -25.81 24.88
CA LYS A 32 15.60 -26.83 24.26
C LYS A 32 16.35 -26.25 23.06
N MET A 33 17.68 -26.28 23.14
CA MET A 33 18.60 -25.77 22.15
C MET A 33 19.23 -26.94 21.38
N ILE A 34 19.17 -26.91 20.05
CA ILE A 34 19.69 -27.95 19.16
C ILE A 34 20.95 -27.45 18.47
N LYS A 35 21.99 -28.29 18.43
CA LYS A 35 23.23 -27.97 17.73
C LYS A 35 23.02 -28.08 16.21
N ILE A 36 23.39 -27.03 15.49
CA ILE A 36 23.46 -27.00 14.04
C ILE A 36 24.93 -26.97 13.64
N ASP A 37 25.36 -27.98 12.90
CA ASP A 37 26.73 -28.04 12.37
C ASP A 37 26.88 -27.04 11.22
N ARG A 38 28.07 -26.43 11.13
CA ARG A 38 28.44 -25.56 10.00
C ARG A 38 28.28 -26.27 8.64
N GLY A 39 27.98 -25.51 7.59
CA GLY A 39 27.81 -26.07 6.25
C GLY A 39 27.66 -25.02 5.15
N ASN A 40 27.31 -25.51 3.97
CA ASN A 40 27.01 -24.66 2.82
C ASN A 40 25.65 -25.04 2.27
N PHE A 41 24.91 -24.07 1.74
CA PHE A 41 23.66 -24.29 1.04
C PHE A 41 23.48 -23.23 -0.05
N VAL A 42 22.49 -23.45 -0.92
CA VAL A 42 22.07 -22.44 -1.90
C VAL A 42 20.86 -21.71 -1.33
N MET A 43 20.99 -20.40 -1.14
CA MET A 43 19.96 -19.51 -0.60
C MET A 43 19.17 -18.86 -1.74
N GLY A 44 17.86 -18.67 -1.53
CA GLY A 44 16.93 -18.12 -2.53
C GLY A 44 16.10 -19.19 -3.24
N ASP A 45 15.25 -18.79 -4.16
CA ASP A 45 14.30 -19.71 -4.80
C ASP A 45 14.97 -20.65 -5.83
N LEU A 46 14.89 -21.95 -5.58
CA LEU A 46 15.43 -23.01 -6.44
C LEU A 46 14.37 -23.67 -7.32
N SER A 47 13.08 -23.44 -7.04
CA SER A 47 11.99 -24.10 -7.76
C SER A 47 11.49 -23.31 -8.96
N GLY A 48 11.86 -22.03 -9.09
CA GLY A 48 11.40 -21.17 -10.18
C GLY A 48 10.04 -20.53 -9.93
N LYS A 49 9.52 -20.62 -8.70
CA LYS A 49 8.17 -20.20 -8.30
C LYS A 49 8.15 -18.90 -7.50
N GLY A 50 9.28 -18.53 -6.91
CA GLY A 50 9.41 -17.39 -6.00
C GLY A 50 9.23 -16.04 -6.66
N GLN A 51 8.98 -15.03 -5.84
CA GLN A 51 8.96 -13.63 -6.26
C GLN A 51 10.37 -13.12 -6.57
N PHE A 52 10.49 -11.96 -7.21
CA PHE A 52 11.77 -11.46 -7.70
C PHE A 52 12.78 -11.18 -6.55
N ASP A 53 12.31 -10.97 -5.32
CA ASP A 53 13.14 -10.70 -4.12
C ASP A 53 13.71 -11.97 -3.49
N GLU A 54 13.26 -13.15 -3.93
CA GLU A 54 13.86 -14.45 -3.63
C GLU A 54 15.06 -14.76 -4.56
N TYR A 55 15.38 -13.86 -5.49
CA TYR A 55 16.48 -13.97 -6.45
C TYR A 55 17.52 -12.85 -6.28
N PRO A 56 18.77 -13.07 -6.74
CA PRO A 56 19.30 -14.31 -7.30
C PRO A 56 19.56 -15.38 -6.23
N THR A 57 19.59 -16.64 -6.68
CA THR A 57 20.17 -17.72 -5.89
C THR A 57 21.68 -17.57 -5.78
N ARG A 58 22.25 -17.93 -4.62
CA ARG A 58 23.68 -17.80 -4.34
C ARG A 58 24.14 -18.83 -3.32
N ASN A 59 25.42 -19.17 -3.35
CA ASN A 59 25.98 -20.04 -2.32
C ASN A 59 26.20 -19.25 -1.03
N VAL A 60 25.76 -19.81 0.08
CA VAL A 60 26.00 -19.27 1.41
C VAL A 60 26.73 -20.29 2.27
N LYS A 61 27.82 -19.85 2.87
CA LYS A 61 28.61 -20.64 3.83
C LYS A 61 28.33 -20.20 5.25
N ILE A 62 27.84 -21.12 6.08
CA ILE A 62 27.82 -20.99 7.53
C ILE A 62 29.10 -21.65 8.06
N SER A 63 30.00 -20.87 8.66
CA SER A 63 31.37 -21.33 8.97
C SER A 63 31.55 -21.89 10.37
N ASN A 64 30.63 -21.60 11.29
CA ASN A 64 30.69 -22.00 12.69
C ASN A 64 29.46 -22.81 13.05
N ASP A 65 29.64 -23.81 13.91
CA ASP A 65 28.52 -24.48 14.56
C ASP A 65 27.83 -23.48 15.50
N PHE A 66 26.52 -23.60 15.65
CA PHE A 66 25.73 -22.79 16.58
C PHE A 66 24.61 -23.62 17.19
N TYR A 67 23.97 -23.09 18.22
CA TYR A 67 22.76 -23.70 18.78
C TYR A 67 21.55 -22.81 18.47
N ILE A 68 20.42 -23.41 18.11
CA ILE A 68 19.15 -22.71 17.87
C ILE A 68 18.02 -23.40 18.64
N SER A 69 17.03 -22.65 19.10
CA SER A 69 15.88 -23.24 19.80
C SER A 69 15.08 -24.19 18.90
N GLU A 70 14.62 -25.31 19.46
CA GLU A 70 13.85 -26.35 18.74
C GLU A 70 12.55 -25.80 18.14
N THR A 71 11.89 -24.92 18.89
CA THR A 71 10.67 -24.20 18.52
C THR A 71 10.90 -22.70 18.69
N GLU A 72 9.88 -21.93 18.32
CA GLU A 72 9.71 -20.53 18.64
C GLU A 72 9.61 -20.33 20.17
N VAL A 73 9.91 -19.12 20.63
CA VAL A 73 9.85 -18.76 22.05
C VAL A 73 8.41 -18.85 22.55
N THR A 74 8.19 -19.59 23.63
CA THR A 74 6.84 -19.76 24.19
C THR A 74 6.41 -18.54 25.02
N VAL A 75 5.10 -18.37 25.19
CA VAL A 75 4.54 -17.36 26.09
C VAL A 75 5.11 -17.50 27.51
N GLU A 76 5.28 -18.73 28.00
CA GLU A 76 5.86 -19.01 29.32
C GLU A 76 7.32 -18.56 29.41
N GLN A 77 8.14 -18.88 28.40
CA GLN A 77 9.54 -18.44 28.32
C GLN A 77 9.63 -16.92 28.26
N TYR A 78 8.82 -16.29 27.41
CA TYR A 78 8.81 -14.83 27.24
C TYR A 78 8.36 -14.09 28.51
N ARG A 79 7.40 -14.64 29.26
CA ARG A 79 6.96 -14.07 30.55
C ARG A 79 8.03 -14.03 31.63
N GLN A 80 9.10 -14.79 31.50
CA GLN A 80 10.24 -14.67 32.41
C GLN A 80 11.01 -13.36 32.20
N PHE A 81 10.95 -12.78 30.99
CA PHE A 81 11.48 -11.46 30.64
C PHE A 81 10.42 -10.36 30.88
N LYS A 82 9.20 -10.55 30.34
CA LYS A 82 8.12 -9.55 30.36
C LYS A 82 6.84 -10.15 30.96
N LYS A 83 6.69 -10.05 32.28
CA LYS A 83 5.68 -10.79 33.07
C LYS A 83 4.24 -10.49 32.67
N GLU A 84 3.97 -9.26 32.25
CA GLU A 84 2.67 -8.75 31.86
C GLU A 84 2.21 -9.17 30.47
N TYR A 85 3.10 -9.78 29.67
CA TYR A 85 2.79 -10.18 28.30
C TYR A 85 1.65 -11.23 28.27
N LYS A 86 0.70 -11.00 27.36
CA LYS A 86 -0.40 -11.91 27.03
C LYS A 86 -0.15 -12.50 25.66
N GLY A 87 -0.16 -13.83 25.57
CA GLY A 87 -0.11 -14.51 24.28
C GLY A 87 -1.43 -14.41 23.52
N PHE A 88 -1.37 -14.67 22.22
CA PHE A 88 -2.54 -14.77 21.36
C PHE A 88 -2.94 -16.23 21.20
N GLU A 89 -4.25 -16.51 21.19
CA GLU A 89 -4.75 -17.89 21.08
C GLU A 89 -4.37 -18.56 19.76
N SER A 90 -4.34 -17.78 18.66
CA SER A 90 -4.09 -18.25 17.30
C SER A 90 -2.76 -18.97 17.09
N TYR A 91 -1.75 -18.66 17.90
CA TYR A 91 -0.41 -19.25 17.82
C TYR A 91 0.05 -19.81 19.16
N SER A 92 -0.88 -20.08 20.09
CA SER A 92 -0.54 -20.72 21.36
C SER A 92 0.19 -22.05 21.12
N PRO A 93 1.29 -22.35 21.85
CA PRO A 93 1.79 -21.66 23.04
C PRO A 93 2.88 -20.61 22.77
N TYR A 94 3.06 -20.15 21.53
CA TYR A 94 4.17 -19.28 21.11
C TYR A 94 3.89 -17.79 21.36
N ALA A 95 4.94 -17.04 21.68
CA ALA A 95 4.86 -15.59 21.84
C ALA A 95 4.89 -14.90 20.48
N THR A 96 3.81 -14.20 20.13
CA THR A 96 3.64 -13.43 18.89
C THR A 96 3.18 -12.00 19.15
N GLY A 97 3.20 -11.12 18.15
CA GLY A 97 2.84 -9.70 18.32
C GLY A 97 3.85 -8.93 19.16
N VAL A 98 5.11 -9.37 19.12
CA VAL A 98 6.25 -8.70 19.73
C VAL A 98 7.00 -7.93 18.66
N THR A 99 7.53 -6.75 18.99
CA THR A 99 8.33 -5.96 18.05
C THR A 99 9.69 -6.61 17.84
N TRP A 100 10.37 -6.31 16.73
CA TRP A 100 11.76 -6.75 16.54
C TRP A 100 12.65 -6.26 17.70
N TYR A 101 12.42 -5.02 18.18
CA TYR A 101 13.14 -4.46 19.32
C TYR A 101 12.92 -5.25 20.62
N ASP A 102 11.68 -5.64 20.93
CA ASP A 102 11.36 -6.49 22.09
C ASP A 102 12.15 -7.82 22.03
N THR A 103 12.26 -8.43 20.84
CA THR A 103 12.98 -9.71 20.68
C THR A 103 14.49 -9.59 20.88
N GLU A 104 15.09 -8.48 20.44
CA GLU A 104 16.50 -8.17 20.70
C GLU A 104 16.76 -7.89 22.19
N GLU A 105 15.84 -7.20 22.87
CA GLU A 105 15.91 -7.00 24.32
C GLU A 105 15.78 -8.33 25.09
N PHE A 106 14.89 -9.22 24.66
CA PHE A 106 14.79 -10.57 25.20
C PHE A 106 16.11 -11.33 25.03
N CYS A 107 16.73 -11.28 23.85
CA CYS A 107 18.02 -11.93 23.59
C CYS A 107 19.14 -11.37 24.46
N LYS A 108 19.20 -10.04 24.65
CA LYS A 108 20.17 -9.38 25.55
C LYS A 108 19.95 -9.78 27.01
N TRP A 109 18.70 -9.82 27.45
CA TRP A 109 18.32 -10.27 28.80
C TRP A 109 18.75 -11.73 29.04
N LEU A 110 18.44 -12.63 28.10
CA LEU A 110 18.82 -14.03 28.19
C LEU A 110 20.35 -14.18 28.19
N SER A 111 21.05 -13.37 27.38
CA SER A 111 22.51 -13.35 27.35
C SER A 111 23.12 -12.98 28.69
N ALA A 112 22.60 -11.92 29.31
CA ALA A 112 23.04 -11.47 30.64
C ALA A 112 22.72 -12.51 31.72
N LYS A 113 21.57 -13.19 31.62
CA LYS A 113 21.14 -14.21 32.58
C LYS A 113 22.03 -15.46 32.55
N GLU A 114 22.51 -15.88 31.39
CA GLU A 114 23.29 -17.12 31.25
C GLU A 114 24.81 -16.89 31.09
N GLY A 115 25.25 -15.65 30.85
CA GLY A 115 26.65 -15.36 30.51
C GLY A 115 27.07 -15.95 29.16
N LYS A 116 26.12 -16.12 28.23
CA LYS A 116 26.31 -16.68 26.88
C LYS A 116 25.70 -15.74 25.85
N PRO A 117 26.22 -15.68 24.61
CA PRO A 117 25.65 -14.81 23.59
C PRO A 117 24.37 -15.44 22.99
N TYR A 118 23.24 -14.75 23.15
CA TYR A 118 21.96 -15.04 22.51
C TYR A 118 21.54 -13.90 21.60
N ARG A 119 20.95 -14.24 20.45
CA ARG A 119 20.47 -13.29 19.42
C ARG A 119 19.38 -13.93 18.56
N LEU A 120 18.72 -13.14 17.73
CA LEU A 120 17.93 -13.65 16.60
C LEU A 120 18.82 -14.43 15.61
N PRO A 121 18.26 -15.41 14.86
CA PRO A 121 18.94 -15.97 13.71
C PRO A 121 19.16 -14.88 12.66
N THR A 122 20.28 -14.95 11.95
CA THR A 122 20.37 -14.27 10.65
C THR A 122 19.40 -14.93 9.68
N GLU A 123 18.95 -14.19 8.67
CA GLU A 123 18.08 -14.70 7.62
C GLU A 123 18.68 -15.96 6.95
N ALA A 124 19.99 -15.93 6.72
CA ALA A 124 20.71 -17.07 6.15
C ALA A 124 20.77 -18.28 7.08
N GLU A 125 20.95 -18.08 8.39
CA GLU A 125 20.89 -19.18 9.36
C GLU A 125 19.47 -19.74 9.44
N TRP A 126 18.44 -18.89 9.40
CA TRP A 126 17.05 -19.32 9.38
C TRP A 126 16.76 -20.21 8.17
N GLU A 127 17.10 -19.76 6.95
CA GLU A 127 16.87 -20.54 5.73
C GLU A 127 17.72 -21.82 5.69
N TYR A 128 18.97 -21.76 6.16
CA TYR A 128 19.83 -22.95 6.29
C TYR A 128 19.20 -24.02 7.18
N VAL A 129 18.69 -23.60 8.34
CA VAL A 129 18.01 -24.47 9.29
C VAL A 129 16.68 -24.96 8.73
N CYS A 130 15.91 -24.10 8.08
CA CYS A 130 14.60 -24.42 7.50
C CYS A 130 14.72 -25.52 6.44
N ARG A 131 15.68 -25.37 5.52
CA ARG A 131 15.96 -26.35 4.47
C ARG A 131 16.49 -27.68 5.00
N ALA A 132 17.27 -27.66 6.08
CA ALA A 132 17.85 -28.86 6.69
C ALA A 132 18.56 -29.80 5.70
N GLY A 133 19.26 -29.20 4.71
CA GLY A 133 20.00 -29.91 3.67
C GLY A 133 19.23 -30.23 2.38
N THR A 134 17.95 -29.84 2.27
CA THR A 134 17.18 -30.00 1.03
C THR A 134 17.28 -28.76 0.11
N ASN A 135 17.01 -28.98 -1.18
CA ASN A 135 16.87 -27.92 -2.20
C ASN A 135 15.40 -27.73 -2.64
N SER A 136 14.47 -28.44 -2.02
CA SER A 136 13.04 -28.39 -2.31
C SER A 136 12.37 -27.19 -1.62
N ASP A 137 11.09 -26.96 -1.96
CA ASP A 137 10.26 -25.90 -1.39
C ASP A 137 10.14 -26.06 0.15
N PHE A 138 10.05 -27.30 0.65
CA PHE A 138 9.97 -27.62 2.07
C PHE A 138 11.07 -28.62 2.48
N SER A 139 11.40 -28.68 3.78
CA SER A 139 12.30 -29.70 4.34
C SER A 139 11.79 -31.14 4.15
N SER A 140 10.48 -31.33 3.97
CA SER A 140 9.84 -32.60 3.65
C SER A 140 9.74 -32.91 2.15
N GLY A 141 10.34 -32.10 1.28
CA GLY A 141 10.22 -32.22 -0.18
C GLY A 141 9.26 -31.19 -0.76
N ASP A 142 8.35 -31.62 -1.63
CA ASP A 142 7.40 -30.74 -2.34
C ASP A 142 6.09 -30.49 -1.57
N LYS A 143 5.88 -31.18 -0.45
CA LYS A 143 4.71 -31.02 0.41
C LYS A 143 5.12 -30.38 1.72
N ARG A 144 4.34 -29.40 2.18
CA ARG A 144 4.48 -28.81 3.51
C ARG A 144 4.36 -29.89 4.59
N PRO A 145 5.24 -29.92 5.60
CA PRO A 145 5.16 -30.90 6.68
C PRO A 145 3.98 -30.59 7.61
N ASP A 146 3.51 -31.61 8.34
CA ASP A 146 2.52 -31.42 9.39
C ASP A 146 3.11 -30.61 10.57
N HIS A 147 2.27 -29.88 11.29
CA HIS A 147 2.67 -29.13 12.49
C HIS A 147 3.39 -30.02 13.51
N GLU A 148 4.37 -29.48 14.22
CA GLU A 148 5.26 -30.18 15.18
C GLU A 148 6.17 -31.26 14.57
N THR A 149 6.12 -31.51 13.26
CA THR A 149 7.05 -32.43 12.59
C THR A 149 8.45 -31.81 12.55
N PRO A 150 9.48 -32.43 13.15
CA PRO A 150 10.83 -31.92 13.06
C PRO A 150 11.42 -32.14 11.67
N ASN A 151 12.23 -31.19 11.20
CA ASN A 151 13.07 -31.36 10.01
C ASN A 151 14.28 -32.27 10.32
N GLN A 152 15.16 -32.47 9.33
CA GLN A 152 16.31 -33.36 9.43
C GLN A 152 17.35 -32.93 10.49
N PHE A 153 17.31 -31.68 10.95
CA PHE A 153 18.13 -31.18 12.06
C PHE A 153 17.45 -31.30 13.42
N GLY A 154 16.19 -31.76 13.47
CA GLY A 154 15.41 -31.85 14.71
C GLY A 154 14.69 -30.56 15.09
N ILE A 155 14.62 -29.57 14.19
CA ILE A 155 13.96 -28.29 14.44
C ILE A 155 12.51 -28.37 13.96
N LYS A 156 11.58 -27.85 14.76
CA LYS A 156 10.15 -27.88 14.48
C LYS A 156 9.63 -26.54 13.97
N ASN A 157 8.46 -26.62 13.35
CA ASN A 157 7.60 -25.49 13.01
C ASN A 157 8.17 -24.45 12.03
N MET A 158 9.33 -24.68 11.44
CA MET A 158 9.93 -23.79 10.43
C MET A 158 8.99 -23.45 9.25
N HIS A 159 8.05 -24.34 8.92
CA HIS A 159 7.06 -24.15 7.86
C HIS A 159 5.63 -23.98 8.37
N THR A 160 5.35 -24.14 9.67
CA THR A 160 3.98 -24.29 10.21
C THR A 160 3.71 -23.51 11.48
N GLY A 161 4.74 -22.93 12.10
CA GLY A 161 4.63 -22.07 13.26
C GLY A 161 4.22 -20.64 12.90
N PRO A 162 4.26 -19.72 13.88
CA PRO A 162 4.13 -18.30 13.62
C PRO A 162 5.27 -17.80 12.71
N LEU A 163 5.07 -16.62 12.13
CA LEU A 163 6.13 -15.93 11.40
C LEU A 163 7.25 -15.54 12.36
N GLU A 164 8.46 -15.36 11.86
CA GLU A 164 9.63 -15.12 12.70
C GLU A 164 10.47 -13.93 12.27
N TRP A 165 10.78 -13.08 13.23
CA TRP A 165 11.79 -12.05 13.10
C TRP A 165 13.18 -12.65 12.86
N CYS A 166 13.85 -12.16 11.81
CA CYS A 166 15.27 -12.36 11.60
C CYS A 166 16.06 -11.10 12.00
N PHE A 167 17.36 -11.24 12.23
CA PHE A 167 18.25 -10.12 12.57
C PHE A 167 18.33 -9.05 11.46
N ASP A 168 18.27 -9.50 10.21
CA ASP A 168 18.63 -8.78 8.99
C ASP A 168 17.65 -7.65 8.63
N TRP A 169 18.18 -6.54 8.11
CA TRP A 169 17.38 -5.57 7.37
C TRP A 169 16.99 -6.15 6.01
N TYR A 170 15.73 -5.96 5.62
CA TYR A 170 15.19 -6.44 4.35
C TYR A 170 15.69 -5.63 3.14
N GLY A 171 15.90 -6.32 2.03
CA GLY A 171 16.18 -5.77 0.70
C GLY A 171 16.82 -6.79 -0.24
N ASP A 172 17.26 -6.33 -1.40
CA ASP A 172 17.71 -7.17 -2.51
C ASP A 172 18.85 -8.13 -2.14
N TYR A 173 18.78 -9.36 -2.67
CA TYR A 173 19.90 -10.29 -2.57
C TYR A 173 21.07 -9.86 -3.46
N PRO A 174 22.32 -10.01 -2.97
CA PRO A 174 23.48 -9.72 -3.78
C PRO A 174 23.74 -10.85 -4.80
N PHE A 175 24.33 -10.48 -5.94
CA PHE A 175 24.73 -11.43 -7.00
C PHE A 175 26.03 -12.19 -6.72
N VAL A 176 26.49 -12.20 -5.46
CA VAL A 176 27.74 -12.83 -5.05
C VAL A 176 27.51 -13.82 -3.92
N ASP A 177 28.31 -14.87 -3.91
CA ASP A 177 28.34 -15.83 -2.81
C ASP A 177 28.75 -15.15 -1.49
N GLN A 178 28.21 -15.64 -0.38
CA GLN A 178 28.39 -15.02 0.94
C GLN A 178 28.90 -16.02 1.97
N THR A 179 29.59 -15.50 2.99
CA THR A 179 29.98 -16.27 4.18
C THR A 179 29.44 -15.57 5.42
N ASN A 180 28.61 -16.28 6.18
CA ASN A 180 27.88 -15.80 7.37
C ASN A 180 27.23 -14.40 7.16
N PRO A 181 26.37 -14.19 6.15
CA PRO A 181 25.79 -12.88 5.91
C PRO A 181 24.92 -12.40 7.08
N ILE A 182 24.89 -11.09 7.29
CA ILE A 182 24.07 -10.40 8.32
C ILE A 182 23.18 -9.31 7.71
N GLY A 183 22.86 -9.47 6.42
CA GLY A 183 21.94 -8.60 5.70
C GLY A 183 22.51 -7.24 5.34
N LEU A 184 21.59 -6.30 5.10
CA LEU A 184 21.89 -4.93 4.75
C LEU A 184 22.24 -4.10 5.98
N SER A 185 22.94 -2.98 5.77
CA SER A 185 23.33 -2.04 6.83
C SER A 185 22.17 -1.20 7.35
N TRP A 186 21.10 -1.03 6.55
CA TRP A 186 19.93 -0.23 6.86
C TRP A 186 18.76 -0.61 5.94
N GLY A 187 17.52 -0.38 6.38
CA GLY A 187 16.29 -0.50 5.60
C GLY A 187 15.08 0.07 6.37
N PHE A 188 13.91 0.07 5.74
CA PHE A 188 12.65 0.45 6.41
C PHE A 188 12.03 -0.71 7.20
N SER A 189 12.30 -1.95 6.80
CA SER A 189 11.75 -3.17 7.39
C SER A 189 12.82 -4.22 7.70
N LYS A 190 12.51 -5.08 8.66
CA LYS A 190 13.28 -6.26 9.03
C LYS A 190 12.73 -7.49 8.32
N VAL A 191 13.60 -8.45 8.04
CA VAL A 191 13.20 -9.71 7.42
C VAL A 191 12.30 -10.50 8.38
N VAL A 192 11.21 -11.01 7.83
CA VAL A 192 10.28 -11.95 8.45
C VAL A 192 10.26 -13.24 7.63
N ARG A 193 10.23 -14.40 8.28
CA ARG A 193 10.25 -15.72 7.63
C ARG A 193 9.13 -16.62 8.12
N GLY A 194 8.77 -17.62 7.32
CA GLY A 194 7.86 -18.71 7.70
C GLY A 194 6.41 -18.56 7.20
N GLY A 195 6.05 -17.43 6.61
CA GLY A 195 4.70 -17.20 6.11
C GLY A 195 4.43 -15.78 5.62
N LEU A 196 3.16 -15.58 5.24
CA LEU A 196 2.56 -14.33 4.80
C LEU A 196 2.06 -13.52 6.01
N PRO A 197 2.52 -12.28 6.23
CA PRO A 197 1.98 -11.40 7.26
C PRO A 197 0.56 -10.93 6.96
N ASP A 198 0.22 -10.80 5.67
CA ASP A 198 -1.08 -10.37 5.17
C ASP A 198 -2.19 -11.41 5.40
N ASN A 199 -3.45 -10.97 5.42
CA ASN A 199 -4.58 -11.88 5.64
C ASN A 199 -4.75 -12.85 4.44
N LYS A 200 -4.84 -14.14 4.79
CA LYS A 200 -4.94 -15.31 3.91
C LYS A 200 -6.12 -15.35 2.92
N LEU A 201 -7.04 -14.38 2.96
CA LEU A 201 -8.33 -14.46 2.26
C LEU A 201 -8.32 -13.94 0.81
N LYS A 202 -7.21 -13.39 0.30
CA LYS A 202 -7.15 -12.78 -1.05
C LYS A 202 -5.83 -12.95 -1.80
N VAL A 203 -5.21 -14.12 -1.76
CA VAL A 203 -4.07 -14.38 -2.66
C VAL A 203 -4.61 -14.90 -3.99
N TYR A 204 -4.78 -14.01 -4.97
CA TYR A 204 -5.41 -14.34 -6.25
C TYR A 204 -4.63 -15.36 -7.09
N ASP A 205 -3.34 -15.58 -6.80
CA ASP A 205 -2.44 -16.41 -7.63
C ASP A 205 -1.72 -17.56 -6.91
N TYR A 206 -1.71 -17.62 -5.56
CA TYR A 206 -0.96 -18.65 -4.83
C TYR A 206 -1.73 -19.27 -3.65
N PRO A 207 -1.63 -20.60 -3.45
CA PRO A 207 -2.17 -21.24 -2.25
C PRO A 207 -1.37 -20.80 -1.01
N ASN A 208 -1.98 -20.77 0.17
CA ASN A 208 -1.34 -20.33 1.41
C ASN A 208 0.02 -21.00 1.70
N GLU A 209 0.19 -22.27 1.30
CA GLU A 209 1.43 -23.01 1.48
C GLU A 209 2.61 -22.44 0.68
N TYR A 210 2.34 -21.64 -0.36
CA TYR A 210 3.37 -20.96 -1.16
C TYR A 210 4.27 -20.06 -0.31
N TYR A 211 3.69 -19.31 0.62
CA TYR A 211 4.44 -18.40 1.51
C TYR A 211 5.11 -19.15 2.66
N SER A 212 4.84 -20.45 2.85
CA SER A 212 5.53 -21.27 3.85
C SER A 212 6.76 -21.98 3.30
N ARG A 213 7.18 -21.69 2.06
CA ARG A 213 8.40 -22.24 1.45
C ARG A 213 9.65 -21.77 2.19
N SER A 214 10.71 -22.58 2.12
CA SER A 214 12.00 -22.26 2.73
C SER A 214 12.60 -20.94 2.23
N SER A 215 12.38 -20.61 0.96
CA SER A 215 12.93 -19.40 0.33
C SER A 215 12.05 -18.17 0.45
N ASN A 216 10.75 -18.33 0.77
CA ASN A 216 9.87 -17.17 0.93
C ASN A 216 10.38 -16.29 2.07
N ARG A 217 10.26 -14.99 1.87
CA ARG A 217 10.67 -13.95 2.79
C ARG A 217 9.65 -12.83 2.70
N SER A 218 9.21 -12.38 3.86
CA SER A 218 8.38 -11.21 4.02
C SER A 218 9.17 -10.15 4.79
N SER A 219 8.60 -8.97 4.97
CA SER A 219 9.24 -7.96 5.80
C SER A 219 8.23 -7.09 6.53
N MET A 220 8.66 -6.55 7.66
CA MET A 220 7.82 -5.67 8.46
C MET A 220 8.67 -4.64 9.19
N ALA A 221 8.13 -3.46 9.45
CA ALA A 221 8.85 -2.43 10.21
C ALA A 221 9.25 -2.96 11.60
N PRO A 222 10.45 -2.65 12.12
CA PRO A 222 10.95 -3.21 13.37
C PRO A 222 10.13 -2.83 14.61
N SER A 223 9.39 -1.72 14.53
CA SER A 223 8.48 -1.22 15.55
C SER A 223 7.08 -1.84 15.49
N PHE A 224 6.78 -2.63 14.45
CA PHE A 224 5.45 -3.23 14.30
C PHE A 224 5.20 -4.23 15.42
N ASN A 225 4.07 -4.05 16.06
CA ASN A 225 3.34 -5.05 16.83
C ASN A 225 1.89 -5.02 16.33
N SER A 226 1.06 -5.94 16.80
CA SER A 226 -0.34 -5.90 16.37
C SER A 226 -1.13 -4.86 17.13
N PHE A 227 -1.91 -4.09 16.37
CA PHE A 227 -2.91 -3.20 16.92
C PHE A 227 -4.03 -4.01 17.58
N ILE A 228 -4.26 -3.76 18.86
CA ILE A 228 -5.39 -4.32 19.61
C ILE A 228 -6.36 -3.17 19.87
N ASN A 229 -7.51 -3.18 19.19
CA ASN A 229 -8.58 -2.25 19.51
C ASN A 229 -9.11 -2.63 20.90
N ASN A 230 -8.89 -1.78 21.91
CA ASN A 230 -9.20 -2.10 23.31
C ASN A 230 -10.66 -2.57 23.48
N GLU A 231 -10.86 -3.85 23.87
CA GLU A 231 -12.18 -4.41 24.23
C GLU A 231 -12.83 -3.75 25.48
N ASN A 232 -12.19 -2.75 26.09
CA ASN A 232 -12.67 -2.11 27.32
C ASN A 232 -13.91 -1.21 27.15
N ASN A 233 -14.51 -1.12 25.95
CA ASN A 233 -15.79 -0.45 25.73
C ASN A 233 -16.87 -1.39 25.18
N LYS A 234 -16.99 -2.60 25.73
CA LYS A 234 -18.28 -3.31 25.75
C LYS A 234 -19.27 -2.50 26.58
N ASN A 235 -19.90 -1.49 25.95
CA ASN A 235 -21.20 -0.91 26.25
C ASN A 235 -21.29 0.47 25.59
N ARG A 236 -21.72 0.51 24.33
CA ARG A 236 -22.50 1.59 23.74
C ARG A 236 -22.92 1.13 22.34
N GLU A 237 -24.02 0.40 22.27
CA GLU A 237 -24.90 0.49 21.10
C GLU A 237 -25.24 1.99 20.95
N ARG A 238 -24.54 2.68 20.05
CA ARG A 238 -24.95 4.04 19.65
C ARG A 238 -25.93 3.88 18.52
N THR A 239 -27.21 3.97 18.84
CA THR A 239 -28.18 4.50 17.89
C THR A 239 -27.75 5.92 17.54
N ILE A 240 -27.33 6.14 16.30
CA ILE A 240 -27.10 7.48 15.77
C ILE A 240 -28.49 7.98 15.32
N GLU A 241 -29.12 8.83 16.13
CA GLU A 241 -30.31 9.55 15.69
C GLU A 241 -29.90 10.64 14.69
N GLY A 242 -30.12 10.37 13.40
CA GLY A 242 -29.90 11.33 12.32
C GLY A 242 -30.16 10.70 10.95
N TYR A 243 -31.24 11.13 10.29
CA TYR A 243 -31.64 10.83 8.90
C TYR A 243 -31.42 9.37 8.42
N ASP A 244 -32.44 8.54 8.62
CA ASP A 244 -32.48 7.20 8.03
C ASP A 244 -32.85 7.32 6.53
N GLN A 245 -31.84 7.26 5.64
CA GLN A 245 -32.08 7.26 4.20
C GLN A 245 -32.49 5.86 3.74
N PHE A 246 -33.59 5.77 3.01
CA PHE A 246 -34.01 4.52 2.37
C PHE A 246 -33.20 4.28 1.09
N MET A 247 -32.51 3.16 1.05
CA MET A 247 -31.82 2.63 -0.12
C MET A 247 -32.59 1.41 -0.65
N PRO A 248 -32.66 1.18 -1.98
CA PRO A 248 -33.28 -0.02 -2.53
C PRO A 248 -32.60 -1.33 -2.05
N GLY A 249 -33.40 -2.39 -1.87
CA GLY A 249 -32.90 -3.73 -1.54
C GLY A 249 -32.56 -3.95 -0.07
N LEU A 250 -31.97 -5.11 0.25
CA LEU A 250 -31.49 -5.48 1.58
C LEU A 250 -29.95 -5.41 1.66
N VAL A 251 -29.39 -5.33 2.87
CA VAL A 251 -27.94 -5.37 3.13
C VAL A 251 -27.61 -6.55 4.05
N GLY A 252 -26.47 -7.19 3.87
CA GLY A 252 -26.16 -8.43 4.56
C GLY A 252 -24.70 -8.84 4.56
N ILE A 253 -24.42 -10.01 5.12
CA ILE A 253 -23.08 -10.62 5.21
C ILE A 253 -23.10 -11.96 4.50
N ILE A 254 -22.05 -12.25 3.73
CA ILE A 254 -21.74 -13.57 3.18
C ILE A 254 -20.69 -14.25 4.06
N PHE A 255 -20.83 -15.56 4.27
CA PHE A 255 -19.96 -16.37 5.11
C PHE A 255 -19.45 -17.61 4.35
N ASP A 256 -18.20 -18.02 4.62
CA ASP A 256 -17.60 -19.23 4.05
C ASP A 256 -17.93 -20.52 4.83
N ASP A 257 -18.70 -20.40 5.92
CA ASP A 257 -19.15 -21.51 6.76
C ASP A 257 -20.68 -21.60 6.87
N LYS A 258 -21.17 -22.72 7.41
CA LYS A 258 -22.61 -22.95 7.59
C LYS A 258 -23.16 -22.28 8.85
N GLU A 259 -22.28 -22.04 9.82
CA GLU A 259 -22.57 -21.51 11.15
C GLU A 259 -22.61 -19.97 11.18
N MET A 260 -22.34 -19.32 10.03
CA MET A 260 -22.28 -17.86 9.86
C MET A 260 -21.30 -17.18 10.84
N GLN A 261 -20.15 -17.80 11.07
CA GLN A 261 -19.08 -17.28 11.94
C GLN A 261 -17.88 -16.75 11.15
N LYS A 262 -17.79 -17.06 9.85
CA LYS A 262 -16.64 -16.74 9.01
C LYS A 262 -17.04 -15.75 7.91
N PRO A 263 -17.21 -14.45 8.26
CA PRO A 263 -17.68 -13.46 7.29
C PRO A 263 -16.62 -13.22 6.21
N VAL A 264 -17.06 -13.08 4.96
CA VAL A 264 -16.19 -12.91 3.78
C VAL A 264 -16.45 -11.57 3.10
N ALA A 265 -17.71 -11.17 2.98
CA ALA A 265 -18.08 -9.92 2.33
C ALA A 265 -19.40 -9.34 2.88
N ILE A 266 -19.55 -8.03 2.77
CA ILE A 266 -20.85 -7.37 2.86
C ILE A 266 -21.53 -7.48 1.48
N SER A 267 -22.81 -7.80 1.46
CA SER A 267 -23.60 -8.02 0.25
C SER A 267 -24.86 -7.16 0.24
N ARG A 268 -25.35 -6.84 -0.96
CA ARG A 268 -26.66 -6.23 -1.18
C ARG A 268 -27.57 -7.17 -1.94
N LEU A 269 -28.78 -7.38 -1.46
CA LEU A 269 -29.80 -8.18 -2.12
C LEU A 269 -30.90 -7.26 -2.66
N ASN A 270 -30.80 -6.91 -3.94
CA ASN A 270 -31.71 -5.95 -4.57
C ASN A 270 -33.13 -6.49 -4.78
N GLU A 271 -33.26 -7.81 -4.86
CA GLU A 271 -34.54 -8.49 -5.10
C GLU A 271 -34.53 -9.88 -4.45
N LEU A 272 -35.70 -10.36 -4.05
CA LEU A 272 -35.89 -11.71 -3.51
C LEU A 272 -36.12 -12.77 -4.60
N ASN A 273 -35.78 -12.46 -5.86
CA ASN A 273 -36.05 -13.28 -7.05
C ASN A 273 -34.82 -13.40 -7.95
N SER A 274 -33.74 -13.97 -7.43
CA SER A 274 -32.48 -14.08 -8.18
C SER A 274 -32.29 -15.50 -8.71
N ASP A 275 -32.15 -15.65 -10.03
CA ASP A 275 -31.86 -16.92 -10.71
C ASP A 275 -30.36 -17.28 -10.72
N ARG A 276 -29.52 -16.39 -10.17
CA ARG A 276 -28.07 -16.56 -10.04
C ARG A 276 -27.58 -15.81 -8.81
N VAL A 277 -27.80 -16.38 -7.63
CA VAL A 277 -27.15 -15.93 -6.39
C VAL A 277 -25.68 -16.41 -6.40
N ASN A 278 -24.90 -16.04 -7.42
CA ASN A 278 -23.51 -16.47 -7.58
C ASN A 278 -22.58 -15.32 -7.22
N TRP A 279 -22.25 -15.23 -5.94
CA TRP A 279 -21.36 -14.21 -5.39
C TRP A 279 -19.94 -14.79 -5.29
N GLN A 280 -18.99 -14.13 -5.96
CA GLN A 280 -17.52 -14.33 -5.79
C GLN A 280 -16.95 -15.74 -6.02
N ASN A 281 -17.47 -16.54 -6.96
CA ASN A 281 -16.94 -17.88 -7.28
C ASN A 281 -16.91 -18.88 -6.09
N LEU A 282 -17.64 -18.63 -5.01
CA LEU A 282 -17.71 -19.56 -3.88
C LEU A 282 -18.67 -20.72 -4.21
N ASP A 283 -18.18 -21.96 -4.13
CA ASP A 283 -18.98 -23.17 -4.39
C ASP A 283 -20.02 -23.42 -3.28
N ASP A 284 -19.67 -23.16 -2.03
CA ASP A 284 -20.50 -23.26 -0.82
C ASP A 284 -20.42 -21.93 -0.05
N PHE A 285 -21.56 -21.36 0.35
CA PHE A 285 -21.59 -20.20 1.24
C PHE A 285 -22.91 -20.10 2.00
N THR A 286 -22.92 -19.37 3.11
CA THR A 286 -24.16 -18.88 3.72
C THR A 286 -24.23 -17.36 3.66
N ALA A 287 -25.44 -16.82 3.76
CA ALA A 287 -25.68 -15.40 3.70
C ALA A 287 -26.80 -15.00 4.64
N MET A 288 -26.72 -13.79 5.19
CA MET A 288 -27.74 -13.19 6.02
C MET A 288 -27.96 -11.76 5.56
N TRP A 289 -29.17 -11.42 5.12
CA TRP A 289 -29.57 -10.07 4.74
C TRP A 289 -30.65 -9.52 5.65
N THR A 290 -30.67 -8.20 5.82
CA THR A 290 -31.61 -7.47 6.64
C THR A 290 -32.04 -6.16 5.95
N GLY A 291 -33.23 -5.67 6.29
CA GLY A 291 -33.79 -4.42 5.79
C GLY A 291 -35.28 -4.35 6.11
N GLN A 292 -36.06 -3.78 5.21
CA GLN A 292 -37.49 -3.60 5.36
C GLN A 292 -38.27 -4.08 4.14
N ILE A 293 -39.44 -4.65 4.39
CA ILE A 293 -40.41 -5.07 3.38
C ILE A 293 -41.73 -4.32 3.53
N ALA A 294 -42.33 -3.88 2.42
CA ALA A 294 -43.68 -3.33 2.37
C ALA A 294 -44.57 -4.12 1.41
N SER A 295 -45.78 -4.47 1.86
CA SER A 295 -46.82 -5.07 1.02
C SER A 295 -47.82 -4.01 0.56
N PRO A 296 -48.36 -4.09 -0.67
CA PRO A 296 -49.48 -3.27 -1.10
C PRO A 296 -50.83 -3.75 -0.54
N PHE A 297 -50.85 -4.87 0.19
CA PHE A 297 -52.05 -5.48 0.71
C PHE A 297 -52.18 -5.26 2.23
N THR A 298 -53.42 -5.11 2.71
CA THR A 298 -53.77 -5.18 4.13
C THR A 298 -54.49 -6.49 4.40
N GLY A 299 -54.02 -7.28 5.36
CA GLY A 299 -54.58 -8.59 5.71
C GLY A 299 -53.52 -9.67 5.87
N ASP A 300 -53.96 -10.92 6.06
CA ASP A 300 -53.09 -12.07 6.06
C ASP A 300 -52.55 -12.33 4.65
N VAL A 301 -51.24 -12.22 4.49
CA VAL A 301 -50.53 -12.47 3.25
C VAL A 301 -49.70 -13.74 3.43
N THR A 302 -49.93 -14.72 2.56
CA THR A 302 -49.11 -15.91 2.49
C THR A 302 -47.84 -15.58 1.70
N ILE A 303 -46.68 -15.73 2.34
CA ILE A 303 -45.38 -15.66 1.68
C ILE A 303 -44.93 -17.09 1.40
N SER A 304 -44.58 -17.40 0.15
CA SER A 304 -44.03 -18.70 -0.27
C SER A 304 -42.69 -18.54 -0.96
N VAL A 305 -41.84 -19.55 -0.88
CA VAL A 305 -40.50 -19.52 -1.49
C VAL A 305 -40.24 -20.75 -2.35
N GLU A 306 -39.61 -20.53 -3.49
CA GLU A 306 -38.93 -21.55 -4.30
C GLU A 306 -37.42 -21.36 -4.12
N VAL A 307 -36.69 -22.38 -3.67
CA VAL A 307 -35.25 -22.28 -3.39
C VAL A 307 -34.51 -23.56 -3.76
N ASP A 308 -33.26 -23.43 -4.18
CA ASP A 308 -32.42 -24.56 -4.57
C ASP A 308 -31.81 -25.34 -3.40
N ALA A 309 -31.51 -24.66 -2.31
CA ALA A 309 -30.84 -25.22 -1.15
C ALA A 309 -31.63 -24.96 0.15
N GLY A 310 -31.34 -23.88 0.89
CA GLY A 310 -32.03 -23.59 2.14
C GLY A 310 -32.19 -22.10 2.40
N VAL A 311 -33.30 -21.74 3.02
CA VAL A 311 -33.65 -20.35 3.32
C VAL A 311 -34.44 -20.22 4.62
N ARG A 312 -34.23 -19.14 5.34
CA ARG A 312 -35.05 -18.75 6.48
C ARG A 312 -35.46 -17.30 6.32
N LEU A 313 -36.75 -17.02 6.52
CA LEU A 313 -37.33 -15.68 6.45
C LEU A 313 -37.94 -15.32 7.80
N ARG A 314 -37.52 -14.17 8.35
CA ARG A 314 -38.15 -13.55 9.53
C ARG A 314 -38.72 -12.18 9.15
N ILE A 315 -39.88 -11.86 9.69
CA ILE A 315 -40.49 -10.51 9.59
C ILE A 315 -40.85 -10.03 10.99
N ASP A 316 -40.36 -8.85 11.38
CA ASP A 316 -40.43 -8.31 12.75
C ASP A 316 -40.01 -9.34 13.81
N GLY A 317 -38.92 -10.08 13.53
CA GLY A 317 -38.38 -11.13 14.39
C GLY A 317 -39.20 -12.44 14.43
N LYS A 318 -40.39 -12.49 13.82
CA LYS A 318 -41.18 -13.72 13.72
C LYS A 318 -40.72 -14.55 12.52
N THR A 319 -40.34 -15.81 12.75
CA THR A 319 -40.02 -16.75 11.67
C THR A 319 -41.27 -17.09 10.86
N ILE A 320 -41.24 -16.75 9.57
CA ILE A 320 -42.32 -17.00 8.60
C ILE A 320 -42.01 -18.25 7.79
N ILE A 321 -40.75 -18.40 7.37
CA ILE A 321 -40.26 -19.59 6.69
C ILE A 321 -39.02 -20.08 7.45
N ASP A 322 -39.02 -21.34 7.86
CA ASP A 322 -37.86 -22.00 8.48
C ASP A 322 -37.43 -23.21 7.66
N GLY A 323 -36.65 -22.97 6.61
CA GLY A 323 -36.16 -23.98 5.66
C GLY A 323 -34.65 -23.93 5.49
N PHE A 324 -33.90 -23.57 6.53
CA PHE A 324 -32.45 -23.41 6.45
C PHE A 324 -31.70 -24.74 6.25
N GLU A 325 -32.29 -25.85 6.70
CA GLU A 325 -31.84 -27.20 6.39
C GLU A 325 -32.50 -27.68 5.09
N LEU A 326 -31.68 -28.01 4.09
CA LEU A 326 -32.03 -28.62 2.79
C LEU A 326 -33.40 -29.34 2.76
N GLN A 327 -34.48 -28.65 2.31
CA GLN A 327 -35.62 -29.20 1.54
C GLN A 327 -36.86 -28.26 1.37
N SER A 328 -37.48 -28.41 0.18
CA SER A 328 -38.82 -28.09 -0.36
C SER A 328 -39.45 -26.71 -0.16
N ASP A 329 -40.29 -26.29 -1.12
CA ASP A 329 -41.13 -25.10 -1.07
C ASP A 329 -41.85 -24.98 0.28
N LYS A 330 -41.70 -23.81 0.91
CA LYS A 330 -42.37 -23.49 2.17
C LYS A 330 -43.16 -22.22 2.02
N SER A 331 -44.21 -22.11 2.82
CA SER A 331 -44.97 -20.89 2.97
C SER A 331 -45.27 -20.61 4.43
N GLY A 332 -45.46 -19.34 4.74
CA GLY A 332 -45.93 -18.87 6.03
C GLY A 332 -46.76 -17.61 5.87
N GLU A 333 -47.53 -17.27 6.90
CA GLU A 333 -48.44 -16.12 6.87
C GLU A 333 -47.93 -15.00 7.76
N PHE A 334 -48.08 -13.78 7.25
CA PHE A 334 -47.83 -12.55 7.99
C PHE A 334 -48.93 -11.52 7.70
N PHE A 335 -49.42 -10.87 8.76
CA PHE A 335 -50.42 -9.83 8.63
C PHE A 335 -49.75 -8.51 8.23
N PHE A 336 -50.01 -8.03 7.02
CA PHE A 336 -49.53 -6.73 6.54
C PHE A 336 -50.57 -5.63 6.69
N GLN A 337 -50.10 -4.40 6.85
CA GLN A 337 -50.85 -3.18 6.59
C GLN A 337 -50.26 -2.54 5.34
N ALA A 338 -51.10 -2.24 4.35
CA ALA A 338 -50.66 -1.70 3.06
C ALA A 338 -49.80 -0.44 3.25
N GLY A 339 -48.61 -0.43 2.66
CA GLY A 339 -47.66 0.69 2.72
C GLY A 339 -46.87 0.82 4.02
N LYS A 340 -47.18 0.03 5.07
CA LYS A 340 -46.34 -0.05 6.27
C LYS A 340 -45.11 -0.92 5.98
N ARG A 341 -43.94 -0.44 6.41
CA ARG A 341 -42.68 -1.19 6.34
C ARG A 341 -42.47 -2.02 7.60
N TYR A 342 -41.98 -3.24 7.42
CA TYR A 342 -41.70 -4.21 8.47
C TYR A 342 -40.25 -4.67 8.35
N GLN A 343 -39.57 -4.95 9.46
CA GLN A 343 -38.21 -5.46 9.42
C GLN A 343 -38.20 -6.86 8.79
N ILE A 344 -37.29 -7.11 7.86
CA ILE A 344 -37.14 -8.41 7.20
C ILE A 344 -35.71 -8.91 7.38
N GLU A 345 -35.57 -10.20 7.64
CA GLU A 345 -34.29 -10.90 7.64
C GLU A 345 -34.38 -12.17 6.78
N VAL A 346 -33.37 -12.38 5.94
CA VAL A 346 -33.26 -13.54 5.05
C VAL A 346 -31.93 -14.23 5.27
N ASP A 347 -31.96 -15.45 5.79
CA ASP A 347 -30.80 -16.34 5.84
C ASP A 347 -30.85 -17.28 4.63
N TYR A 348 -29.73 -17.51 3.95
CA TYR A 348 -29.63 -18.41 2.79
C TYR A 348 -28.38 -19.29 2.89
N ILE A 349 -28.47 -20.50 2.35
CA ILE A 349 -27.33 -21.40 2.17
C ILE A 349 -27.26 -21.82 0.71
N LYS A 350 -26.10 -21.64 0.07
CA LYS A 350 -25.75 -22.23 -1.23
C LYS A 350 -24.95 -23.50 -1.00
N LEU A 351 -25.24 -24.54 -1.77
CA LEU A 351 -24.49 -25.79 -1.75
C LEU A 351 -23.97 -26.17 -3.13
N LYS A 352 -22.76 -26.74 -3.14
CA LYS A 352 -22.04 -27.19 -4.32
C LYS A 352 -22.87 -28.14 -5.17
N GLY A 353 -22.87 -27.90 -6.48
CA GLY A 353 -23.60 -28.71 -7.46
C GLY A 353 -25.10 -28.38 -7.61
N ARG A 354 -25.60 -27.32 -6.94
CA ARG A 354 -26.97 -26.81 -7.11
C ARG A 354 -27.01 -25.48 -7.85
N GLN A 355 -28.14 -25.17 -8.51
CA GLN A 355 -28.36 -23.87 -9.17
C GLN A 355 -28.65 -22.81 -8.11
N SER A 356 -27.90 -21.72 -8.01
CA SER A 356 -28.14 -20.73 -6.95
C SER A 356 -29.37 -19.85 -7.23
N PHE A 357 -30.54 -20.20 -6.69
CA PHE A 357 -31.74 -19.36 -6.79
C PHE A 357 -32.60 -19.32 -5.53
N MET A 358 -33.23 -18.18 -5.30
CA MET A 358 -34.36 -18.01 -4.39
C MET A 358 -35.42 -17.13 -5.08
N ARG A 359 -36.68 -17.51 -4.99
CA ARG A 359 -37.82 -16.73 -5.49
C ARG A 359 -38.91 -16.68 -4.44
N PHE A 360 -39.22 -15.48 -3.96
CA PHE A 360 -40.28 -15.28 -2.98
C PHE A 360 -41.53 -14.72 -3.65
N TYR A 361 -42.66 -15.25 -3.23
CA TYR A 361 -43.97 -14.87 -3.71
C TYR A 361 -44.86 -14.49 -2.55
N TRP A 362 -45.74 -13.52 -2.76
CA TRP A 362 -46.89 -13.31 -1.90
C TRP A 362 -48.19 -13.77 -2.57
N SER A 363 -49.18 -14.15 -1.78
CA SER A 363 -50.55 -14.34 -2.23
C SER A 363 -51.52 -13.89 -1.17
N VAL A 364 -52.68 -13.40 -1.60
CA VAL A 364 -53.80 -12.98 -0.75
C VAL A 364 -55.06 -13.65 -1.29
N ASP A 365 -55.98 -14.02 -0.40
CA ASP A 365 -57.24 -14.63 -0.78
C ASP A 365 -57.95 -13.85 -1.89
N GLY A 366 -58.29 -14.55 -2.98
CA GLY A 366 -58.95 -13.98 -4.15
C GLY A 366 -58.05 -13.21 -5.13
N LYS A 367 -56.72 -13.16 -4.90
CA LYS A 367 -55.73 -12.57 -5.83
C LYS A 367 -54.74 -13.62 -6.35
N PRO A 368 -54.17 -13.42 -7.55
CA PRO A 368 -53.12 -14.30 -8.06
C PRO A 368 -51.86 -14.24 -7.19
N LYS A 369 -51.13 -15.36 -7.12
CA LYS A 369 -49.78 -15.43 -6.55
C LYS A 369 -48.84 -14.57 -7.39
N GLU A 370 -48.12 -13.66 -6.76
CA GLU A 370 -47.22 -12.70 -7.42
C GLU A 370 -45.83 -12.75 -6.79
N LEU A 371 -44.80 -12.50 -7.61
CA LEU A 371 -43.43 -12.33 -7.12
C LEU A 371 -43.35 -11.06 -6.26
N ILE A 372 -42.61 -11.12 -5.16
CA ILE A 372 -42.34 -9.92 -4.35
C ILE A 372 -41.44 -8.99 -5.18
N PRO A 373 -41.88 -7.78 -5.55
CA PRO A 373 -41.11 -6.89 -6.42
C PRO A 373 -39.94 -6.24 -5.67
N ALA A 374 -38.90 -5.83 -6.40
CA ALA A 374 -37.68 -5.24 -5.82
C ALA A 374 -37.96 -3.94 -5.03
N ASP A 375 -38.94 -3.14 -5.47
CA ASP A 375 -39.35 -1.89 -4.81
C ASP A 375 -40.10 -2.10 -3.48
N ALA A 376 -40.52 -3.35 -3.18
CA ALA A 376 -41.01 -3.72 -1.87
C ALA A 376 -39.90 -3.71 -0.80
N LEU A 377 -38.63 -3.77 -1.21
CA LEU A 377 -37.48 -3.93 -0.33
C LEU A 377 -36.68 -2.64 -0.21
N THR A 378 -36.36 -2.27 1.02
CA THR A 378 -35.45 -1.14 1.30
C THR A 378 -34.58 -1.44 2.49
N CYS A 379 -33.35 -0.98 2.50
CA CYS A 379 -32.49 -0.95 3.67
C CYS A 379 -32.28 0.51 4.06
N THR A 380 -31.99 0.72 5.33
CA THR A 380 -31.76 2.05 5.85
C THR A 380 -30.28 2.29 6.14
N THR A 381 -29.88 3.54 6.35
CA THR A 381 -28.51 3.88 6.77
C THR A 381 -28.15 3.14 8.07
N ASN A 382 -29.11 2.99 8.99
CA ASN A 382 -28.92 2.21 10.21
C ASN A 382 -28.70 0.72 9.92
N ASN A 383 -29.44 0.11 8.99
CA ASN A 383 -29.20 -1.29 8.62
C ASN A 383 -27.78 -1.50 8.06
N ASN A 384 -27.28 -0.56 7.25
CA ASN A 384 -25.91 -0.61 6.74
C ASN A 384 -24.89 -0.54 7.87
N ILE A 385 -25.04 0.41 8.79
CA ILE A 385 -24.13 0.58 9.94
C ILE A 385 -24.14 -0.67 10.82
N GLU A 386 -25.30 -1.26 11.06
CA GLU A 386 -25.44 -2.49 11.86
C GLU A 386 -24.72 -3.67 11.19
N ILE A 387 -24.95 -3.90 9.89
CA ILE A 387 -24.27 -4.95 9.15
C ILE A 387 -22.76 -4.70 9.05
N GLU A 388 -22.34 -3.47 8.79
CA GLU A 388 -20.92 -3.10 8.76
C GLU A 388 -20.25 -3.29 10.12
N SER A 389 -20.91 -2.91 11.21
CA SER A 389 -20.44 -3.12 12.58
C SER A 389 -20.37 -4.60 12.94
N ARG A 390 -21.39 -5.40 12.57
CA ARG A 390 -21.41 -6.84 12.79
C ARG A 390 -20.33 -7.56 11.96
N PHE A 391 -20.19 -7.19 10.69
CA PHE A 391 -19.12 -7.69 9.82
C PHE A 391 -17.75 -7.34 10.40
N SER A 392 -17.56 -6.09 10.80
CA SER A 392 -16.31 -5.59 11.37
C SER A 392 -15.98 -6.24 12.70
N SER A 393 -16.93 -6.42 13.61
CA SER A 393 -16.68 -7.09 14.90
C SER A 393 -16.32 -8.56 14.72
N MET A 394 -16.99 -9.27 13.82
CA MET A 394 -16.65 -10.64 13.45
C MET A 394 -15.28 -10.72 12.74
N LEU A 395 -14.94 -9.72 11.93
CA LEU A 395 -13.63 -9.60 11.30
C LEU A 395 -12.55 -9.24 12.34
N ILE A 396 -12.79 -8.29 13.25
CA ILE A 396 -11.88 -7.88 14.33
C ILE A 396 -11.55 -9.05 15.25
N ALA A 397 -12.54 -9.88 15.59
CA ALA A 397 -12.32 -11.12 16.33
C ALA A 397 -11.35 -12.09 15.62
N ARG A 398 -11.26 -12.05 14.28
CA ARG A 398 -10.25 -12.76 13.47
C ARG A 398 -8.93 -11.99 13.30
N LEU A 399 -9.00 -10.67 13.16
CA LEU A 399 -7.87 -9.77 12.93
C LEU A 399 -7.00 -9.56 14.17
N ASN A 400 -7.46 -9.96 15.35
CA ASN A 400 -6.68 -9.98 16.59
C ASN A 400 -5.57 -11.07 16.63
N SER A 401 -5.17 -11.63 15.49
CA SER A 401 -4.11 -12.65 15.41
C SER A 401 -2.78 -12.02 15.00
N ALA A 402 -2.03 -11.54 15.99
CA ALA A 402 -0.65 -11.14 15.78
C ALA A 402 0.20 -12.36 15.41
N SER A 403 0.86 -12.33 14.26
CA SER A 403 1.45 -13.53 13.67
C SER A 403 2.97 -13.63 13.78
N ILE A 404 3.67 -12.54 14.12
CA ILE A 404 5.14 -12.53 14.17
C ILE A 404 5.65 -12.79 15.59
N GLY A 405 6.28 -13.94 15.78
CA GLY A 405 7.09 -14.32 16.93
C GLY A 405 8.58 -14.36 16.58
N PHE A 406 9.33 -15.22 17.27
CA PHE A 406 10.76 -15.39 17.02
C PHE A 406 11.31 -16.67 17.65
N ARG A 407 12.50 -17.05 17.20
CA ARG A 407 13.35 -18.08 17.83
C ARG A 407 14.74 -17.52 18.10
N VAL A 408 15.54 -18.21 18.91
CA VAL A 408 16.84 -17.67 19.35
C VAL A 408 18.00 -18.58 18.97
N VAL A 409 19.14 -17.96 18.63
CA VAL A 409 20.43 -18.58 18.40
C VAL A 409 21.35 -18.27 19.57
N GLN A 410 22.03 -19.28 20.12
CA GLN A 410 23.12 -19.11 21.08
C GLN A 410 24.47 -19.15 20.35
N ALA A 411 24.90 -18.02 19.83
CA ALA A 411 26.21 -17.77 19.26
C ALA A 411 26.46 -16.25 19.18
N PRO A 412 27.72 -15.79 19.11
CA PRO A 412 28.00 -14.41 18.73
C PRO A 412 27.36 -14.06 17.38
N ILE A 413 27.09 -12.77 17.14
CA ILE A 413 26.78 -12.31 15.79
C ILE A 413 27.98 -12.58 14.87
N PRO A 414 27.78 -13.02 13.62
CA PRO A 414 28.90 -13.17 12.70
C PRO A 414 29.73 -11.89 12.52
N GLU A 415 31.03 -12.03 12.34
CA GLU A 415 31.97 -10.91 12.13
C GLU A 415 31.92 -10.32 10.70
N SER A 416 31.04 -10.84 9.85
CA SER A 416 30.86 -10.31 8.50
C SER A 416 30.35 -8.87 8.57
N LYS A 417 30.64 -8.08 7.54
CA LYS A 417 30.15 -6.70 7.46
C LYS A 417 28.78 -6.69 6.78
N PRO A 418 27.83 -5.87 7.26
CA PRO A 418 26.56 -5.72 6.56
C PRO A 418 26.81 -5.04 5.22
N ILE A 419 25.98 -5.38 4.23
CA ILE A 419 26.07 -4.80 2.89
C ILE A 419 25.68 -3.32 2.98
N GLN A 420 26.55 -2.44 2.50
CA GLN A 420 26.26 -1.01 2.41
C GLN A 420 25.21 -0.78 1.32
N VAL A 421 24.14 -0.08 1.66
CA VAL A 421 23.03 0.21 0.74
C VAL A 421 22.84 1.70 0.66
N GLU A 422 22.65 2.17 -0.57
CA GLU A 422 22.33 3.56 -0.85
C GLU A 422 20.82 3.75 -0.81
N PRO A 423 20.31 4.86 -0.24
CA PRO A 423 18.92 5.23 -0.40
C PRO A 423 18.50 5.31 -1.88
N PRO A 424 17.21 5.06 -2.20
CA PRO A 424 16.67 5.19 -3.55
C PRO A 424 17.00 6.51 -4.24
N PHE A 425 17.07 6.51 -5.56
CA PHE A 425 17.51 7.66 -6.36
C PHE A 425 16.67 8.93 -6.10
N ASN A 426 15.37 8.78 -5.86
CA ASN A 426 14.46 9.89 -5.53
C ASN A 426 14.76 10.57 -4.18
N MET A 427 15.61 9.97 -3.33
CA MET A 427 16.13 10.52 -2.08
C MET A 427 17.57 11.07 -2.20
N GLN A 428 18.20 10.91 -3.36
CA GLN A 428 19.58 11.34 -3.61
C GLN A 428 19.61 12.74 -4.27
N GLY A 429 20.77 13.42 -4.20
CA GLY A 429 20.94 14.71 -4.87
C GLY A 429 20.03 15.83 -4.36
N VAL A 430 19.49 15.70 -3.14
CA VAL A 430 18.54 16.67 -2.60
C VAL A 430 19.26 17.91 -2.07
N LYS A 431 18.95 19.05 -2.69
CA LYS A 431 19.44 20.40 -2.36
C LYS A 431 18.78 20.87 -1.06
N GLN A 432 19.58 21.08 -0.01
CA GLN A 432 19.13 21.57 1.30
C GLN A 432 19.28 23.08 1.43
N ASN A 433 20.33 23.64 0.83
CA ASN A 433 20.67 25.06 0.94
C ASN A 433 20.31 25.81 -0.36
N PHE A 434 19.03 25.75 -0.74
CA PHE A 434 18.55 26.42 -1.96
C PHE A 434 18.38 27.93 -1.75
N ASP A 435 18.80 28.73 -2.73
CA ASP A 435 18.62 30.19 -2.71
C ASP A 435 17.15 30.55 -2.99
N LYS A 436 16.43 30.89 -1.92
CA LYS A 436 15.00 31.24 -1.98
C LYS A 436 14.70 32.45 -2.87
N SER A 437 15.69 33.28 -3.21
CA SER A 437 15.50 34.39 -4.16
C SER A 437 15.20 33.91 -5.59
N ASN A 438 15.41 32.62 -5.86
CA ASN A 438 15.04 31.98 -7.13
C ASN A 438 13.54 31.69 -7.25
N PHE A 439 12.76 31.75 -6.17
CA PHE A 439 11.30 31.63 -6.23
C PHE A 439 10.68 32.95 -6.67
N LYS A 440 10.24 33.01 -7.95
CA LYS A 440 9.59 34.19 -8.51
C LYS A 440 8.21 33.84 -9.06
N LYS A 441 7.20 34.55 -8.57
CA LYS A 441 5.83 34.43 -9.08
C LYS A 441 5.73 34.97 -10.50
N ILE A 442 5.06 34.20 -11.35
CA ILE A 442 4.73 34.58 -12.72
C ILE A 442 3.35 35.24 -12.73
N ASN A 443 3.30 36.54 -12.99
CA ASN A 443 2.07 37.35 -12.98
C ASN A 443 1.41 37.45 -14.37
N LYS A 444 1.44 36.35 -15.13
CA LYS A 444 0.78 36.21 -16.45
C LYS A 444 0.29 34.77 -16.61
N PRO A 445 -0.76 34.50 -17.39
CA PRO A 445 -1.24 33.13 -17.61
C PRO A 445 -0.13 32.17 -18.03
N TYR A 446 0.08 31.11 -17.24
CA TYR A 446 1.00 30.03 -17.52
C TYR A 446 0.28 28.68 -17.48
N PHE A 447 0.55 27.83 -18.47
CA PHE A 447 0.05 26.47 -18.53
C PHE A 447 1.06 25.59 -19.24
N ARG A 448 1.22 24.37 -18.71
CA ARG A 448 2.07 23.33 -19.24
C ARG A 448 1.56 21.92 -18.91
N LYS A 449 1.80 20.99 -19.81
CA LYS A 449 1.55 19.54 -19.71
C LYS A 449 2.87 18.77 -19.78
N ARG A 450 3.00 17.66 -19.04
CA ARG A 450 4.14 16.72 -19.09
C ARG A 450 3.64 15.28 -18.95
N PHE A 451 4.39 14.35 -19.54
CA PHE A 451 4.26 12.93 -19.18
C PHE A 451 4.81 12.71 -17.78
N LEU A 452 4.14 11.85 -17.00
CA LEU A 452 4.49 11.60 -15.60
C LEU A 452 5.24 10.29 -15.42
N LEU A 453 4.70 9.18 -15.93
CA LEU A 453 5.24 7.83 -15.77
C LEU A 453 5.70 7.22 -17.12
N PRO A 454 6.68 6.31 -17.11
CA PRO A 454 7.10 5.59 -18.30
C PRO A 454 6.04 4.60 -18.80
N ILE A 455 6.01 4.35 -20.12
CA ILE A 455 5.17 3.31 -20.75
C ILE A 455 6.05 2.40 -21.61
N PRO A 456 6.12 1.09 -21.32
CA PRO A 456 5.56 0.40 -20.14
C PRO A 456 6.12 0.99 -18.82
N PRO A 457 5.54 0.74 -17.62
CA PRO A 457 4.77 -0.45 -17.26
C PRO A 457 3.25 -0.27 -17.28
N GLU A 458 2.70 0.93 -17.50
CA GLU A 458 1.25 1.13 -17.48
C GLU A 458 0.50 0.10 -18.33
N ASN A 459 -0.39 -0.65 -17.68
CA ASN A 459 -1.30 -1.61 -18.31
C ASN A 459 -0.65 -2.74 -19.12
N VAL A 460 0.62 -3.08 -18.86
CA VAL A 460 1.30 -4.19 -19.54
C VAL A 460 1.65 -5.34 -18.62
N ASP A 461 1.70 -6.55 -19.14
CA ASP A 461 2.10 -7.72 -18.35
C ASP A 461 3.60 -7.69 -17.98
N LYS A 462 3.96 -8.47 -16.95
CA LYS A 462 5.33 -8.53 -16.41
C LYS A 462 6.40 -8.79 -17.48
N ASP A 463 6.09 -9.59 -18.49
CA ASP A 463 7.06 -9.97 -19.54
C ASP A 463 7.36 -8.78 -20.47
N VAL A 464 6.35 -7.96 -20.77
CA VAL A 464 6.50 -6.73 -21.56
C VAL A 464 7.32 -5.70 -20.81
N ARG A 465 7.03 -5.50 -19.51
CA ARG A 465 7.83 -4.66 -18.62
C ARG A 465 9.28 -5.13 -18.56
N ASN A 466 9.48 -6.42 -18.31
CA ASN A 466 10.82 -7.02 -18.20
C ASN A 466 11.59 -6.83 -19.51
N ALA A 467 10.96 -7.02 -20.67
CA ALA A 467 11.55 -6.80 -21.99
C ALA A 467 11.97 -5.33 -22.25
N ALA A 468 11.27 -4.35 -21.67
CA ALA A 468 11.67 -2.95 -21.71
C ALA A 468 12.83 -2.61 -20.74
N GLY A 469 13.22 -3.57 -19.89
CA GLY A 469 14.28 -3.42 -18.91
C GLY A 469 13.88 -2.58 -17.70
N ILE A 470 12.59 -2.47 -17.40
CA ILE A 470 12.10 -1.77 -16.22
C ILE A 470 12.32 -2.65 -15.00
N ASP A 471 12.56 -2.02 -13.85
CA ASP A 471 12.77 -2.73 -12.61
C ASP A 471 11.53 -3.57 -12.22
N PRO A 472 11.71 -4.84 -11.79
CA PRO A 472 10.60 -5.76 -11.52
C PRO A 472 9.66 -5.30 -10.41
N TYR A 473 10.08 -4.35 -9.57
CA TYR A 473 9.24 -3.74 -8.56
C TYR A 473 8.14 -2.84 -9.11
N PHE A 474 8.27 -2.33 -10.33
CA PHE A 474 7.18 -1.62 -10.97
C PHE A 474 6.25 -2.62 -11.64
N SER A 475 4.95 -2.49 -11.50
CA SER A 475 4.00 -3.36 -12.18
C SER A 475 2.98 -2.55 -12.99
N ARG A 476 1.96 -3.22 -13.51
CA ARG A 476 1.06 -2.69 -14.53
C ARG A 476 0.13 -1.59 -14.04
N HIS A 477 -0.16 -1.60 -12.75
CA HIS A 477 -1.11 -0.72 -12.10
C HIS A 477 -0.35 0.29 -11.26
N ASN A 478 -0.48 1.58 -11.57
CA ASN A 478 0.30 2.64 -10.93
C ASN A 478 -0.59 3.84 -10.61
N HIS A 479 -1.17 3.90 -9.41
CA HIS A 479 -2.06 5.00 -9.05
C HIS A 479 -2.19 5.22 -7.54
N ASP A 480 -3.29 5.87 -7.13
CA ASP A 480 -3.61 6.39 -5.81
C ASP A 480 -2.48 7.27 -5.24
N PRO A 481 -2.16 8.37 -5.92
CA PRO A 481 -0.96 9.10 -5.61
C PRO A 481 -1.10 9.98 -4.38
N GLY A 482 0.05 10.29 -3.78
CA GLY A 482 0.31 11.44 -2.93
C GLY A 482 1.33 12.37 -3.60
N MET A 483 1.21 13.67 -3.34
CA MET A 483 2.21 14.64 -3.80
C MET A 483 2.43 15.73 -2.76
N MET A 484 3.68 16.20 -2.66
CA MET A 484 4.01 17.39 -1.90
C MET A 484 5.00 18.27 -2.66
N ALA A 485 4.80 19.58 -2.58
CA ALA A 485 5.82 20.56 -2.92
C ALA A 485 6.76 20.74 -1.73
N LEU A 486 8.06 20.72 -1.98
CA LEU A 486 9.09 20.72 -0.95
C LEU A 486 9.62 22.14 -0.70
N PRO A 487 10.17 22.44 0.49
CA PRO A 487 10.73 23.76 0.81
C PRO A 487 11.81 24.26 -0.16
N ASN A 488 12.54 23.35 -0.80
CA ASN A 488 13.55 23.65 -1.83
C ASN A 488 12.96 23.85 -3.24
N GLY A 489 11.63 23.75 -3.40
CA GLY A 489 10.91 23.89 -4.67
C GLY A 489 10.75 22.59 -5.46
N ASP A 490 11.39 21.49 -5.04
CA ASP A 490 11.19 20.19 -5.69
C ASP A 490 9.74 19.72 -5.50
N LEU A 491 9.26 18.88 -6.40
CA LEU A 491 8.06 18.08 -6.17
C LEU A 491 8.46 16.64 -5.90
N LEU A 492 7.81 16.03 -4.91
CA LEU A 492 7.88 14.59 -4.68
C LEU A 492 6.49 13.99 -4.96
N TYR A 493 6.44 13.04 -5.89
CA TYR A 493 5.24 12.29 -6.25
C TYR A 493 5.45 10.84 -5.84
N ILE A 494 4.53 10.32 -5.02
CA ILE A 494 4.55 8.96 -4.47
C ILE A 494 3.25 8.28 -4.92
N PHE A 495 3.34 7.04 -5.38
CA PHE A 495 2.21 6.28 -5.89
C PHE A 495 2.45 4.81 -5.57
N TYR A 496 1.39 4.01 -5.43
CA TYR A 496 1.60 2.57 -5.33
C TYR A 496 1.76 1.95 -6.71
N THR A 497 2.43 0.82 -6.77
CA THR A 497 2.63 0.02 -7.97
C THR A 497 2.29 -1.44 -7.69
N SER A 498 1.48 -2.06 -8.55
CA SER A 498 1.02 -3.44 -8.35
C SER A 498 0.51 -4.10 -9.64
N THR A 499 0.29 -5.41 -9.58
CA THR A 499 -0.43 -6.15 -10.62
C THR A 499 -1.93 -6.08 -10.38
N TYR A 500 -2.33 -6.30 -9.12
CA TYR A 500 -3.69 -6.12 -8.60
C TYR A 500 -3.69 -5.23 -7.35
N GLU A 501 -4.77 -4.51 -7.06
CA GLU A 501 -4.83 -3.59 -5.90
C GLU A 501 -4.82 -4.32 -4.55
N ASP A 502 -5.32 -5.55 -4.52
CA ASP A 502 -5.56 -6.32 -3.29
C ASP A 502 -4.45 -7.38 -3.03
N GLU A 503 -3.31 -7.34 -3.74
CA GLU A 503 -2.22 -8.31 -3.59
C GLU A 503 -1.19 -7.91 -2.51
N PRO A 504 -0.46 -8.85 -1.90
CA PRO A 504 0.54 -8.52 -0.89
C PRO A 504 1.84 -7.93 -1.48
N GLU A 505 2.00 -7.89 -2.80
CA GLU A 505 3.15 -7.29 -3.50
C GLU A 505 2.95 -5.82 -3.90
N VAL A 506 1.90 -5.15 -3.40
CA VAL A 506 1.71 -3.71 -3.62
C VAL A 506 2.81 -2.95 -2.88
N ALA A 507 3.57 -2.13 -3.62
CA ALA A 507 4.66 -1.33 -3.07
C ALA A 507 4.48 0.16 -3.38
N LEU A 508 5.12 1.03 -2.63
CA LEU A 508 5.20 2.46 -2.92
C LEU A 508 6.43 2.81 -3.75
N ALA A 509 6.22 3.47 -4.88
CA ALA A 509 7.25 4.05 -5.71
C ALA A 509 7.18 5.59 -5.68
N ALA A 510 8.27 6.23 -6.06
CA ALA A 510 8.35 7.68 -6.11
C ALA A 510 9.15 8.19 -7.31
N THR A 511 8.79 9.38 -7.77
CA THR A 511 9.62 10.21 -8.65
C THR A 511 9.69 11.64 -8.13
N ARG A 512 10.72 12.37 -8.54
CA ARG A 512 10.99 13.74 -8.12
C ARG A 512 11.14 14.64 -9.34
N LEU A 513 10.48 15.80 -9.31
CA LEU A 513 10.76 16.90 -10.24
C LEU A 513 11.66 17.87 -9.50
N ARG A 514 12.91 17.98 -9.94
CA ARG A 514 13.88 18.92 -9.36
C ARG A 514 13.46 20.35 -9.69
N PHE A 515 13.54 21.27 -8.74
CA PHE A 515 13.24 22.67 -9.01
C PHE A 515 14.15 23.22 -10.11
N GLY A 516 13.53 23.82 -11.14
CA GLY A 516 14.20 24.30 -12.35
C GLY A 516 14.49 23.23 -13.40
N ALA A 517 14.23 21.94 -13.14
CA ALA A 517 14.20 20.91 -14.16
C ALA A 517 12.85 20.92 -14.89
N ASP A 518 12.89 20.47 -16.14
CA ASP A 518 11.72 20.44 -17.01
C ASP A 518 11.14 19.04 -17.20
N GLU A 519 11.85 18.03 -16.70
CA GLU A 519 11.63 16.61 -16.87
C GLU A 519 11.75 15.93 -15.50
N TRP A 520 10.86 14.97 -15.22
CA TRP A 520 10.90 14.15 -14.01
C TRP A 520 12.13 13.25 -14.00
N ASP A 521 12.63 12.95 -12.81
CA ASP A 521 13.57 11.84 -12.64
C ASP A 521 12.92 10.51 -12.98
N TRP A 522 13.73 9.50 -13.34
CA TRP A 522 13.21 8.14 -13.52
C TRP A 522 12.60 7.65 -12.21
N PRO A 523 11.37 7.09 -12.19
CA PRO A 523 10.77 6.63 -10.95
C PRO A 523 11.58 5.47 -10.36
N THR A 524 11.71 5.45 -9.03
CA THR A 524 12.35 4.35 -8.29
C THR A 524 11.44 3.88 -7.16
N ARG A 525 11.64 2.63 -6.71
CA ARG A 525 11.10 2.12 -5.45
C ARG A 525 11.30 3.16 -4.34
N PHE A 526 10.31 3.33 -3.47
CA PHE A 526 10.40 4.19 -2.31
C PHE A 526 10.30 3.40 -1.00
N LEU A 527 9.16 2.75 -0.76
CA LEU A 527 8.89 1.93 0.42
C LEU A 527 8.18 0.66 -0.03
N ASP A 528 8.60 -0.48 0.51
CA ASP A 528 8.08 -1.80 0.14
C ASP A 528 8.29 -2.75 1.32
N PHE A 529 7.20 -3.14 1.95
CA PHE A 529 7.13 -4.22 2.90
C PHE A 529 6.74 -5.49 2.14
N ALA A 530 7.75 -6.32 1.84
CA ALA A 530 7.50 -7.57 1.13
C ALA A 530 6.42 -8.42 1.78
N ASP A 531 5.52 -8.90 0.94
CA ASP A 531 4.33 -9.66 1.30
C ASP A 531 3.34 -8.88 2.21
N VAL A 532 3.28 -7.56 2.07
CA VAL A 532 2.33 -6.63 2.73
C VAL A 532 1.80 -5.62 1.71
N ASN A 533 0.49 -5.42 1.68
CA ASN A 533 -0.17 -4.51 0.75
C ASN A 533 0.00 -3.02 1.17
N ASP A 534 1.10 -2.37 0.76
CA ASP A 534 1.40 -0.96 1.11
C ASP A 534 0.63 0.03 0.22
N VAL A 535 -0.39 0.71 0.75
CA VAL A 535 -1.29 1.56 -0.06
C VAL A 535 -1.54 2.97 0.47
N ALA A 536 -2.21 3.76 -0.38
CA ALA A 536 -2.78 5.06 -0.07
C ALA A 536 -1.79 6.09 0.51
N PRO A 537 -0.72 6.44 -0.24
CA PRO A 537 0.23 7.46 0.18
C PRO A 537 -0.43 8.84 0.27
N LEU A 538 -0.66 9.33 1.48
CA LEU A 538 -1.00 10.72 1.76
C LEU A 538 0.26 11.53 2.09
N CYS A 539 0.60 12.44 1.20
CA CYS A 539 1.72 13.37 1.36
C CYS A 539 1.25 14.71 1.95
N TRP A 540 1.93 15.20 2.98
CA TRP A 540 1.67 16.52 3.55
C TRP A 540 2.95 17.26 3.92
N ASN A 541 3.11 18.48 3.43
CA ASN A 541 4.19 19.38 3.85
C ASN A 541 3.66 20.35 4.92
N ASP A 542 3.95 20.05 6.19
CA ASP A 542 3.64 20.91 7.32
C ASP A 542 4.85 21.82 7.62
N ASN A 543 4.97 22.89 6.82
CA ASN A 543 5.99 23.92 7.02
C ASN A 543 7.44 23.40 7.05
N GLY A 544 7.75 22.42 6.20
CA GLY A 544 9.06 21.78 6.09
C GLY A 544 9.21 20.51 6.92
N ASN A 545 8.24 20.19 7.78
CA ASN A 545 8.07 18.86 8.33
C ASN A 545 7.18 18.06 7.37
N LEU A 546 7.79 17.15 6.62
CA LEU A 546 7.12 16.34 5.62
C LEU A 546 6.55 15.10 6.28
N TRP A 547 5.29 14.81 6.03
CA TRP A 547 4.60 13.62 6.48
C TRP A 547 4.19 12.78 5.28
N LEU A 548 4.44 11.47 5.39
CA LEU A 548 3.82 10.48 4.53
C LEU A 548 3.01 9.54 5.43
N PHE A 549 1.69 9.61 5.33
CA PHE A 549 0.78 8.62 5.89
C PHE A 549 0.47 7.55 4.83
N PHE A 550 0.32 6.31 5.26
CA PHE A 550 -0.03 5.18 4.41
C PHE A 550 -0.68 4.08 5.27
N GLY A 551 -1.21 3.03 4.66
CA GLY A 551 -1.83 1.93 5.40
C GLY A 551 -1.75 0.59 4.67
N ASP A 552 -2.12 -0.47 5.39
CA ASP A 552 -1.94 -1.86 4.97
C ASP A 552 -3.30 -2.58 4.99
N ILE A 553 -4.08 -2.55 3.90
CA ILE A 553 -5.51 -2.89 3.95
C ILE A 553 -5.84 -4.34 4.33
N HIS A 554 -4.88 -5.25 4.18
CA HIS A 554 -5.06 -6.68 4.40
C HIS A 554 -4.22 -7.22 5.54
N LEU A 555 -3.35 -6.41 6.15
CA LEU A 555 -2.40 -6.89 7.14
C LEU A 555 -3.11 -7.39 8.40
N ASP A 556 -2.68 -8.55 8.91
CA ASP A 556 -3.17 -9.10 10.17
C ASP A 556 -2.64 -8.27 11.35
N GLY A 557 -3.55 -7.85 12.25
CA GLY A 557 -3.21 -6.95 13.35
C GLY A 557 -2.78 -5.54 12.92
N ARG A 558 -3.14 -5.11 11.70
CA ARG A 558 -2.81 -3.78 11.16
C ARG A 558 -3.30 -2.61 12.03
N TYR A 559 -2.53 -1.53 11.98
CA TYR A 559 -2.97 -0.24 12.49
C TYR A 559 -3.93 0.45 11.50
N PRO A 560 -4.75 1.42 11.97
CA PRO A 560 -5.61 2.19 11.08
C PRO A 560 -4.84 2.97 10.02
N PHE A 561 -3.61 3.37 10.34
CA PHE A 561 -2.65 4.01 9.46
C PHE A 561 -1.26 3.94 10.10
N GLN A 562 -0.24 4.29 9.35
CA GLN A 562 1.15 4.45 9.80
C GLN A 562 1.77 5.66 9.10
N TRP A 563 2.93 6.12 9.59
CA TRP A 563 3.61 7.24 8.94
C TRP A 563 5.13 7.24 9.08
N ILE A 564 5.77 7.91 8.13
CA ILE A 564 7.16 8.37 8.20
C ILE A 564 7.21 9.89 8.03
N ASN A 565 8.28 10.52 8.51
CA ASN A 565 8.49 11.94 8.37
C ASN A 565 9.90 12.29 7.89
N SER A 566 10.04 13.48 7.30
CA SER A 566 11.32 14.03 6.84
C SER A 566 11.38 15.53 7.14
N THR A 567 12.58 16.01 7.48
CA THR A 567 12.84 17.44 7.73
C THR A 567 13.92 18.02 6.81
N ASP A 568 14.35 17.24 5.83
CA ASP A 568 15.46 17.55 4.92
C ASP A 568 15.02 17.40 3.46
N ASN A 569 13.83 17.94 3.12
CA ASN A 569 13.30 17.92 1.76
C ASN A 569 13.18 16.50 1.18
N GLY A 570 12.96 15.47 2.02
CA GLY A 570 12.82 14.08 1.61
C GLY A 570 14.14 13.39 1.24
N ALA A 571 15.28 13.88 1.75
CA ALA A 571 16.59 13.23 1.56
C ALA A 571 16.80 12.05 2.52
N SER A 572 16.22 12.14 3.72
CA SER A 572 16.11 11.05 4.68
C SER A 572 14.72 11.03 5.31
N TRP A 573 14.31 9.86 5.78
CA TRP A 573 13.02 9.64 6.44
C TRP A 573 13.23 8.92 7.77
N SER A 574 12.32 9.16 8.71
CA SER A 574 12.25 8.41 9.96
C SER A 574 11.95 6.93 9.71
N GLY A 575 12.17 6.09 10.74
CA GLY A 575 11.56 4.77 10.78
C GLY A 575 10.03 4.87 10.87
N VAL A 576 9.35 3.78 10.55
CA VAL A 576 7.87 3.72 10.49
C VAL A 576 7.29 3.85 11.89
N ASN A 577 6.30 4.72 12.02
CA ASN A 577 5.64 5.04 13.27
C ASN A 577 4.21 4.49 13.23
N TYR A 578 3.80 3.90 14.35
CA TYR A 578 2.47 3.37 14.56
C TYR A 578 1.72 4.23 15.58
N PRO A 579 0.43 4.53 15.38
CA PRO A 579 -0.29 5.47 16.22
C PRO A 579 -0.67 4.86 17.57
N GLU A 580 -0.46 5.62 18.64
CA GLU A 580 -1.16 5.40 19.90
C GLU A 580 -2.57 6.00 19.79
N ILE A 581 -3.59 5.14 19.79
CA ILE A 581 -5.00 5.55 19.65
C ILE A 581 -5.65 5.77 21.02
N LEU A 582 -6.18 6.97 21.25
CA LEU A 582 -6.77 7.37 22.54
C LEU A 582 -8.22 6.88 22.75
N ASN A 583 -8.95 6.60 21.69
CA ASN A 583 -10.35 6.16 21.73
C ASN A 583 -10.57 4.88 20.94
N GLU A 584 -11.77 4.32 21.04
CA GLU A 584 -12.15 3.25 20.12
C GLU A 584 -12.12 3.79 18.69
N PHE A 585 -11.34 3.12 17.84
CA PHE A 585 -11.27 3.50 16.44
C PHE A 585 -12.45 2.87 15.70
N GLY A 586 -13.29 3.69 15.08
CA GLY A 586 -14.50 3.20 14.42
C GLY A 586 -14.19 2.36 13.17
N PRO A 587 -15.21 1.74 12.55
CA PRO A 587 -15.02 0.99 11.31
C PRO A 587 -14.38 1.86 10.21
N HIS A 588 -13.38 1.30 9.53
CA HIS A 588 -12.55 2.03 8.57
C HIS A 588 -11.87 1.09 7.57
N THR A 589 -11.38 1.70 6.48
CA THR A 589 -10.36 1.09 5.62
C THR A 589 -9.03 1.81 5.90
N PRO A 590 -7.90 1.11 6.12
CA PRO A 590 -6.58 1.74 6.28
C PRO A 590 -6.04 2.41 5.01
N GLN A 591 -6.74 3.44 4.55
CA GLN A 591 -6.44 4.21 3.35
C GLN A 591 -6.55 5.70 3.67
N PRO A 592 -5.44 6.35 4.05
CA PRO A 592 -5.37 7.81 4.11
C PRO A 592 -5.75 8.44 2.77
N VAL A 593 -6.53 9.50 2.79
CA VAL A 593 -6.99 10.21 1.57
C VAL A 593 -6.19 11.51 1.40
N ASN A 594 -6.25 12.13 0.22
CA ASN A 594 -5.40 13.25 -0.23
C ASN A 594 -5.55 14.61 0.51
N SER A 595 -5.84 14.63 1.82
CA SER A 595 -6.03 15.86 2.60
C SER A 595 -5.50 15.74 4.03
N ALA A 596 -4.64 16.67 4.40
CA ALA A 596 -4.20 16.91 5.76
C ALA A 596 -4.01 18.42 6.02
N PHE A 597 -4.31 18.87 7.22
CA PHE A 597 -4.21 20.28 7.61
C PHE A 597 -4.12 20.43 9.13
N ARG A 598 -3.79 21.63 9.58
CA ARG A 598 -3.92 22.04 10.99
C ARG A 598 -5.11 22.97 11.16
N ASP A 599 -5.75 22.88 12.33
CA ASP A 599 -6.69 23.91 12.77
C ASP A 599 -6.02 25.06 13.52
N GLU A 600 -6.81 26.04 13.92
CA GLU A 600 -6.38 27.22 14.68
C GLU A 600 -5.72 26.90 16.04
N ASN A 601 -5.95 25.69 16.57
CA ASN A 601 -5.36 25.21 17.82
C ASN A 601 -4.11 24.34 17.56
N ASN A 602 -3.61 24.31 16.32
CA ASN A 602 -2.56 23.42 15.85
C ASN A 602 -2.91 21.92 15.92
N THR A 603 -4.19 21.56 16.03
CA THR A 603 -4.61 20.15 15.93
C THR A 603 -4.40 19.69 14.50
N ILE A 604 -3.70 18.56 14.32
CA ILE A 604 -3.54 17.92 13.02
C ILE A 604 -4.83 17.17 12.69
N TYR A 605 -5.30 17.29 11.45
CA TYR A 605 -6.34 16.44 10.88
C TYR A 605 -5.85 15.86 9.57
N PHE A 606 -6.20 14.62 9.30
CA PHE A 606 -6.14 14.06 7.95
C PHE A 606 -7.35 13.17 7.67
N GLY A 607 -7.71 13.06 6.41
CA GLY A 607 -8.82 12.22 5.98
C GLY A 607 -8.42 10.76 5.79
N MET A 608 -9.34 9.84 6.06
CA MET A 608 -9.15 8.41 5.84
C MET A 608 -10.47 7.77 5.39
N ASP A 609 -10.41 6.70 4.61
CA ASP A 609 -11.62 6.01 4.18
C ASP A 609 -12.32 5.29 5.34
N GLY A 610 -13.64 5.46 5.40
CA GLY A 610 -14.51 4.67 6.25
C GLY A 610 -14.84 3.32 5.62
N LEU A 611 -15.85 2.65 6.15
CA LEU A 611 -16.50 1.56 5.43
C LEU A 611 -17.52 2.11 4.43
N GLY A 612 -17.75 1.32 3.38
CA GLY A 612 -18.72 1.66 2.34
C GLY A 612 -18.47 3.05 1.72
N PRO A 613 -19.53 3.83 1.47
CA PRO A 613 -19.45 5.14 0.81
C PRO A 613 -19.19 6.27 1.82
N SER A 614 -18.21 6.09 2.72
CA SER A 614 -17.89 7.10 3.74
C SER A 614 -16.38 7.31 3.91
N SER A 615 -16.04 8.45 4.50
CA SER A 615 -14.70 8.80 4.96
C SER A 615 -14.79 9.37 6.37
N LEU A 616 -13.66 9.46 7.07
CA LEU A 616 -13.54 10.02 8.41
C LEU A 616 -12.36 10.98 8.52
N LEU A 617 -12.33 11.77 9.59
CA LEU A 617 -11.15 12.50 10.02
C LEU A 617 -10.48 11.80 11.19
N VAL A 618 -9.17 11.66 11.08
CA VAL A 618 -8.29 11.28 12.18
C VAL A 618 -7.58 12.54 12.67
N ALA A 619 -7.45 12.70 13.98
CA ALA A 619 -6.89 13.92 14.56
C ALA A 619 -5.83 13.66 15.63
N SER A 620 -4.92 14.63 15.82
CA SER A 620 -3.93 14.66 16.90
C SER A 620 -3.74 16.07 17.45
N THR A 621 -3.86 16.22 18.77
CA THR A 621 -3.73 17.49 19.49
C THR A 621 -2.33 17.70 20.09
N ASP A 622 -1.43 16.72 19.97
CA ASP A 622 -0.11 16.72 20.62
C ASP A 622 1.05 16.53 19.62
N ASN A 623 0.80 16.93 18.37
CA ASN A 623 1.74 16.87 17.26
C ASN A 623 2.14 15.45 16.84
N GLY A 624 1.15 14.56 16.77
CA GLY A 624 1.28 13.20 16.26
C GLY A 624 1.80 12.18 17.27
N LYS A 625 1.85 12.51 18.57
CA LYS A 625 2.24 11.52 19.59
C LYS A 625 1.08 10.57 19.87
N THR A 626 -0.13 11.12 20.00
CA THR A 626 -1.36 10.36 20.17
C THR A 626 -2.40 10.81 19.15
N TRP A 627 -3.29 9.88 18.78
CA TRP A 627 -4.28 10.06 17.72
C TRP A 627 -5.66 9.59 18.16
N PHE A 628 -6.70 10.12 17.53
CA PHE A 628 -8.07 9.69 17.76
C PHE A 628 -8.92 9.79 16.50
N ASP A 629 -9.87 8.86 16.36
CA ASP A 629 -10.98 8.97 15.39
C ASP A 629 -11.93 10.07 15.88
N THR A 630 -12.24 11.05 15.03
CA THR A 630 -13.19 12.13 15.38
C THR A 630 -14.62 11.61 15.60
N GLY A 631 -14.93 10.41 15.11
CA GLY A 631 -16.19 9.68 15.32
C GLY A 631 -17.24 9.90 14.24
N GLY A 632 -17.18 11.00 13.48
CA GLY A 632 -18.12 11.26 12.38
C GLY A 632 -17.73 10.54 11.08
N ARG A 633 -18.70 10.39 10.19
CA ARG A 633 -18.52 9.84 8.83
C ARG A 633 -19.15 10.76 7.79
N THR A 634 -18.41 11.05 6.73
CA THR A 634 -18.86 11.91 5.62
C THR A 634 -19.71 11.14 4.62
N GLY A 635 -20.47 11.87 3.79
CA GLY A 635 -21.04 11.32 2.56
C GLY A 635 -19.96 11.21 1.48
N GLY A 636 -19.62 9.98 1.09
CA GLY A 636 -18.65 9.68 0.05
C GLY A 636 -17.36 9.07 0.59
N ARG A 637 -16.83 8.12 -0.19
CA ARG A 637 -15.50 7.54 0.00
C ARG A 637 -14.45 8.41 -0.69
N HIS A 638 -13.20 8.42 -0.25
CA HIS A 638 -12.14 9.32 -0.73
C HIS A 638 -12.50 10.80 -0.62
N THR A 639 -13.17 11.18 0.46
CA THR A 639 -13.53 12.58 0.70
C THR A 639 -12.27 13.43 0.82
N THR A 640 -12.20 14.53 0.07
CA THR A 640 -11.13 15.52 0.19
C THR A 640 -11.57 16.63 1.15
N PHE A 641 -10.72 17.02 2.10
CA PHE A 641 -11.09 17.85 3.25
C PHE A 641 -10.33 19.17 3.28
N ILE A 642 -10.98 20.21 3.80
CA ILE A 642 -10.32 21.47 4.12
C ILE A 642 -11.02 22.21 5.26
N GLN A 643 -10.24 22.91 6.07
CA GLN A 643 -10.79 23.87 7.02
C GLN A 643 -11.03 25.23 6.35
N LEU A 644 -12.22 25.78 6.58
CA LEU A 644 -12.57 27.15 6.21
C LEU A 644 -11.96 28.16 7.17
N LYS A 645 -11.79 29.41 6.72
CA LYS A 645 -11.27 30.50 7.58
C LYS A 645 -12.12 30.76 8.82
N SER A 646 -13.42 30.44 8.77
CA SER A 646 -14.36 30.57 9.89
C SER A 646 -14.27 29.43 10.90
N GLY A 647 -13.49 28.37 10.60
CA GLY A 647 -13.16 27.29 11.52
C GLY A 647 -13.91 25.98 11.28
N GLU A 648 -14.98 26.00 10.48
CA GLU A 648 -15.69 24.83 10.00
C GLU A 648 -14.81 23.97 9.10
N ILE A 649 -15.06 22.66 9.10
CA ILE A 649 -14.39 21.72 8.20
C ILE A 649 -15.41 21.29 7.15
N ILE A 650 -15.00 21.32 5.89
CA ILE A 650 -15.78 20.79 4.78
C ILE A 650 -15.09 19.59 4.15
N GLY A 651 -15.87 18.63 3.67
CA GLY A 651 -15.41 17.46 2.93
C GLY A 651 -16.22 17.27 1.65
N TYR A 652 -15.55 17.15 0.50
CA TYR A 652 -16.19 16.83 -0.78
C TYR A 652 -16.05 15.33 -1.06
N GLY A 653 -17.18 14.61 -1.13
CA GLY A 653 -17.23 13.16 -1.28
C GLY A 653 -16.57 12.67 -2.58
N GLY A 654 -15.65 11.72 -2.47
CA GLY A 654 -14.84 11.32 -3.62
C GLY A 654 -15.50 10.33 -4.58
N LYS A 655 -16.28 9.36 -4.09
CA LYS A 655 -17.00 8.36 -4.91
C LYS A 655 -18.07 7.61 -4.10
N GLN A 656 -18.85 6.77 -4.79
CA GLN A 656 -19.82 5.79 -4.24
C GLN A 656 -21.07 6.36 -3.55
N SER A 657 -21.24 7.68 -3.54
CA SER A 657 -22.44 8.35 -3.05
C SER A 657 -22.76 9.57 -3.91
N ASP A 658 -24.03 9.95 -3.98
CA ASP A 658 -24.46 11.18 -4.62
C ASP A 658 -25.71 11.76 -3.93
N ILE A 659 -25.93 13.05 -4.13
CA ILE A 659 -27.19 13.73 -3.80
C ILE A 659 -27.74 14.30 -5.09
N ASN A 660 -28.74 13.64 -5.67
CA ASN A 660 -29.36 14.00 -6.96
C ASN A 660 -28.35 14.06 -8.12
N GLY A 661 -27.37 13.15 -8.15
CA GLY A 661 -26.30 13.11 -9.14
C GLY A 661 -25.11 14.03 -8.85
N TYR A 662 -25.19 14.90 -7.84
CA TYR A 662 -24.08 15.76 -7.43
C TYR A 662 -23.25 15.11 -6.34
N MET A 663 -21.97 15.48 -6.31
CA MET A 663 -21.04 15.12 -5.27
C MET A 663 -21.53 15.65 -3.91
N PRO A 664 -21.63 14.83 -2.86
CA PRO A 664 -21.97 15.31 -1.53
C PRO A 664 -20.89 16.24 -0.99
N ILE A 665 -21.30 17.34 -0.36
CA ILE A 665 -20.45 18.13 0.52
C ILE A 665 -20.90 17.90 1.96
N SER A 666 -19.94 17.60 2.83
CA SER A 666 -20.13 17.35 4.25
C SER A 666 -19.60 18.53 5.05
N PHE A 667 -20.43 19.17 5.89
CA PHE A 667 -20.05 20.28 6.75
C PHE A 667 -19.95 19.82 8.20
N SER A 668 -18.85 20.14 8.86
CA SER A 668 -18.70 19.91 10.30
C SER A 668 -18.39 21.21 11.03
N TYR A 669 -19.20 21.48 12.05
CA TYR A 669 -19.07 22.62 12.97
C TYR A 669 -18.44 22.22 14.31
N ASP A 670 -18.16 20.94 14.51
CA ASP A 670 -17.70 20.34 15.77
C ASP A 670 -16.42 19.50 15.62
N LYS A 671 -15.59 19.89 14.64
CA LYS A 671 -14.26 19.32 14.35
C LYS A 671 -14.30 17.84 13.93
N GLY A 672 -15.29 17.49 13.12
CA GLY A 672 -15.43 16.18 12.47
C GLY A 672 -16.27 15.16 13.23
N LYS A 673 -16.87 15.54 14.37
CA LYS A 673 -17.71 14.62 15.17
C LYS A 673 -19.06 14.36 14.50
N THR A 674 -19.67 15.40 13.92
CA THR A 674 -20.92 15.31 13.15
C THR A 674 -20.77 16.03 11.81
N TRP A 675 -21.61 15.61 10.85
CA TRP A 675 -21.58 16.08 9.48
C TRP A 675 -22.98 16.38 8.96
N GLU A 676 -23.19 17.59 8.46
CA GLU A 676 -24.38 17.97 7.69
C GLU A 676 -24.10 17.83 6.20
N LEU A 677 -24.98 17.13 5.47
CA LEU A 677 -24.79 16.86 4.04
C LEU A 677 -25.62 17.81 3.17
N SER A 678 -25.02 18.28 2.08
CA SER A 678 -25.69 19.04 1.02
C SER A 678 -25.20 18.58 -0.35
N PRO A 679 -25.98 18.71 -1.44
CA PRO A 679 -25.42 18.58 -2.77
C PRO A 679 -24.40 19.72 -3.00
N SER A 680 -23.27 19.39 -3.61
CA SER A 680 -22.36 20.39 -4.16
C SER A 680 -22.85 20.86 -5.54
N LYS A 681 -22.08 21.75 -6.19
CA LYS A 681 -22.27 22.13 -7.60
C LYS A 681 -21.54 21.20 -8.57
N PHE A 682 -20.78 20.24 -8.05
CA PHE A 682 -19.94 19.37 -8.86
C PHE A 682 -20.61 18.00 -9.05
N PRO A 683 -20.45 17.36 -10.21
CA PRO A 683 -20.97 16.03 -10.45
C PRO A 683 -20.40 15.02 -9.46
N THR A 684 -21.18 14.00 -9.14
CA THR A 684 -20.65 12.82 -8.43
C THR A 684 -19.61 12.08 -9.29
N LEU A 685 -18.71 11.39 -8.61
CA LEU A 685 -17.59 10.65 -9.20
C LEU A 685 -17.74 9.14 -8.96
N GLY A 686 -17.00 8.38 -9.76
CA GLY A 686 -17.10 6.92 -9.81
C GLY A 686 -15.86 6.24 -9.27
N THR A 687 -15.80 4.92 -9.46
CA THR A 687 -14.56 4.16 -9.29
C THR A 687 -13.47 4.75 -10.18
N ASN A 688 -12.23 4.75 -9.71
CA ASN A 688 -11.07 5.33 -10.39
C ASN A 688 -11.05 6.85 -10.54
N GLN A 689 -11.87 7.57 -9.77
CA GLN A 689 -11.88 9.02 -9.74
C GLN A 689 -11.73 9.52 -8.29
N ARG A 690 -10.98 10.61 -8.10
CA ARG A 690 -10.85 11.29 -6.80
C ARG A 690 -10.69 12.80 -6.99
N PRO A 691 -11.46 13.63 -6.27
CA PRO A 691 -11.32 15.08 -6.32
C PRO A 691 -10.16 15.54 -5.44
N THR A 692 -9.69 16.77 -5.65
CA THR A 692 -8.70 17.41 -4.79
C THR A 692 -9.18 18.79 -4.39
N ILE A 693 -9.05 19.15 -3.11
CA ILE A 693 -9.19 20.52 -2.62
C ILE A 693 -7.92 20.96 -1.88
N MET A 694 -7.49 22.20 -2.06
CA MET A 694 -6.41 22.79 -1.27
C MET A 694 -6.54 24.31 -1.15
N ARG A 695 -5.92 24.89 -0.12
CA ARG A 695 -5.79 26.34 0.03
C ARG A 695 -4.48 26.80 -0.61
N LEU A 696 -4.57 27.73 -1.54
CA LEU A 696 -3.41 28.33 -2.19
C LEU A 696 -2.77 29.38 -1.28
N SER A 697 -1.51 29.73 -1.55
CA SER A 697 -0.77 30.83 -0.90
C SER A 697 -1.46 32.19 -1.02
N SER A 698 -2.30 32.39 -2.03
CA SER A 698 -3.17 33.58 -2.17
C SER A 698 -4.35 33.61 -1.18
N GLY A 699 -4.59 32.51 -0.47
CA GLY A 699 -5.72 32.32 0.44
C GLY A 699 -7.00 31.82 -0.23
N LYS A 700 -7.01 31.68 -1.56
CA LYS A 700 -8.12 31.09 -2.34
C LYS A 700 -8.20 29.58 -2.16
N LEU A 701 -9.38 29.00 -2.38
CA LEU A 701 -9.54 27.56 -2.51
C LEU A 701 -9.36 27.14 -3.97
N PHE A 702 -8.56 26.10 -4.18
CA PHE A 702 -8.42 25.40 -5.45
C PHE A 702 -9.15 24.07 -5.37
N PHE A 703 -9.85 23.69 -6.44
CA PHE A 703 -10.53 22.41 -6.58
C PHE A 703 -10.25 21.79 -7.96
N SER A 704 -10.13 20.47 -8.03
CA SER A 704 -10.04 19.75 -9.30
C SER A 704 -10.89 18.47 -9.29
N SER A 705 -11.61 18.23 -10.38
CA SER A 705 -12.50 17.07 -10.53
C SER A 705 -12.86 16.86 -12.02
N ASP A 706 -13.68 15.84 -12.29
CA ASP A 706 -14.25 15.55 -13.60
C ASP A 706 -15.70 16.03 -13.71
N PHE A 707 -16.14 16.35 -14.93
CA PHE A 707 -17.52 16.71 -15.23
C PHE A 707 -18.48 15.51 -15.31
N GLN A 708 -17.95 14.29 -15.27
CA GLN A 708 -18.73 13.06 -15.40
C GLN A 708 -18.17 11.94 -14.52
N ARG A 709 -19.04 11.00 -14.19
CA ARG A 709 -18.68 9.75 -13.53
C ARG A 709 -18.03 8.77 -14.50
N SER A 710 -17.30 7.78 -13.98
CA SER A 710 -16.63 6.71 -14.73
C SER A 710 -17.51 5.86 -15.67
N ASP A 711 -18.83 5.86 -15.48
CA ASP A 711 -19.82 5.22 -16.36
C ASP A 711 -20.48 6.21 -17.34
N GLY A 712 -19.99 7.45 -17.38
CA GLY A 712 -20.46 8.52 -18.25
C GLY A 712 -21.65 9.32 -17.70
N PHE A 713 -22.15 8.99 -16.51
CA PHE A 713 -23.24 9.73 -15.88
C PHE A 713 -22.83 11.18 -15.57
N GLN A 714 -23.78 12.10 -15.77
CA GLN A 714 -23.63 13.53 -15.53
C GLN A 714 -25.00 14.11 -15.10
N PRO A 715 -25.05 15.01 -14.11
CA PRO A 715 -26.26 15.76 -13.76
C PRO A 715 -26.87 16.49 -14.96
N PRO A 716 -28.21 16.58 -15.08
CA PRO A 716 -28.86 17.12 -16.28
C PRO A 716 -28.50 18.56 -16.67
N ASP A 717 -28.05 19.37 -15.73
CA ASP A 717 -27.67 20.79 -15.90
C ASP A 717 -26.21 21.00 -16.32
N ILE A 718 -25.34 20.01 -16.11
CA ILE A 718 -23.95 20.04 -16.56
C ILE A 718 -23.89 19.45 -17.97
N LYS A 719 -23.24 20.13 -18.92
CA LYS A 719 -23.17 19.71 -20.34
C LYS A 719 -21.74 19.46 -20.81
N GLU A 720 -20.78 20.09 -20.15
CA GLU A 720 -19.36 19.94 -20.40
C GLU A 720 -18.89 18.53 -20.06
N ARG A 721 -17.92 17.99 -20.78
CA ARG A 721 -17.29 16.69 -20.43
C ARG A 721 -15.79 16.87 -20.35
N GLY A 722 -15.12 16.03 -19.57
CA GLY A 722 -13.69 16.09 -19.34
C GLY A 722 -13.35 16.47 -17.90
N ALA A 723 -12.11 16.90 -17.71
CA ALA A 723 -11.57 17.34 -16.43
C ALA A 723 -11.63 18.87 -16.28
N PHE A 724 -11.72 19.36 -15.04
CA PHE A 724 -11.68 20.79 -14.73
C PHE A 724 -10.88 21.12 -13.47
N VAL A 725 -10.47 22.38 -13.39
CA VAL A 725 -10.04 23.04 -12.16
C VAL A 725 -10.98 24.18 -11.83
N ALA A 726 -11.04 24.56 -10.56
CA ALA A 726 -11.84 25.68 -10.11
C ALA A 726 -11.14 26.48 -9.00
N LEU A 727 -11.41 27.78 -8.96
CA LEU A 727 -10.96 28.68 -7.90
C LEU A 727 -12.13 29.35 -7.19
N SER A 728 -12.04 29.47 -5.87
CA SER A 728 -13.00 30.20 -5.05
C SER A 728 -12.32 31.24 -4.17
N ASP A 729 -12.86 32.46 -4.21
CA ASP A 729 -12.46 33.60 -3.37
C ASP A 729 -13.27 33.72 -2.08
N ASP A 730 -14.37 32.99 -1.96
CA ASP A 730 -15.41 33.16 -0.93
C ASP A 730 -15.67 31.88 -0.11
N GLU A 731 -14.61 31.10 0.10
CA GLU A 731 -14.63 29.86 0.91
C GLU A 731 -15.61 28.81 0.37
N GLY A 732 -15.68 28.67 -0.97
CA GLY A 732 -16.40 27.61 -1.66
C GLY A 732 -17.85 27.91 -2.03
N LYS A 733 -18.34 29.13 -1.79
CA LYS A 733 -19.72 29.54 -2.12
C LYS A 733 -19.91 29.76 -3.62
N SER A 734 -18.93 30.36 -4.28
CA SER A 734 -18.84 30.54 -5.72
C SER A 734 -17.49 30.06 -6.28
N TRP A 735 -17.48 29.69 -7.56
CA TRP A 735 -16.36 29.04 -8.22
C TRP A 735 -16.15 29.59 -9.63
N HIS A 736 -14.92 29.96 -9.97
CA HIS A 736 -14.44 30.15 -11.33
C HIS A 736 -13.97 28.80 -11.88
N ILE A 737 -14.75 28.18 -12.76
CA ILE A 737 -14.47 26.84 -13.30
C ILE A 737 -13.80 26.97 -14.67
N LYS A 738 -12.71 26.23 -14.88
CA LYS A 738 -12.00 26.16 -16.15
C LYS A 738 -11.73 24.70 -16.54
N LYS A 739 -12.14 24.32 -17.75
CA LYS A 739 -11.82 23.00 -18.32
C LYS A 739 -10.32 22.88 -18.57
N ILE A 740 -9.76 21.71 -18.26
CA ILE A 740 -8.34 21.42 -18.50
C ILE A 740 -8.15 20.97 -19.96
N PRO A 741 -7.32 21.66 -20.76
CA PRO A 741 -7.04 21.23 -22.12
C PRO A 741 -6.08 20.03 -22.15
N GLY A 742 -6.34 19.08 -23.02
CA GLY A 742 -5.43 17.95 -23.29
C GLY A 742 -5.35 16.91 -22.17
N ALA A 743 -6.35 16.87 -21.28
CA ALA A 743 -6.61 15.72 -20.41
C ALA A 743 -6.77 14.44 -21.26
N GLN A 744 -6.61 13.28 -20.62
CA GLN A 744 -6.57 12.01 -21.35
C GLN A 744 -7.75 11.15 -20.97
N GLU A 745 -8.08 10.21 -21.84
CA GLU A 745 -9.09 9.20 -21.54
C GLU A 745 -8.58 8.25 -20.45
N HIS A 746 -9.54 7.57 -19.79
CA HIS A 746 -9.25 6.56 -18.79
C HIS A 746 -8.36 5.44 -19.36
N GLU A 747 -7.50 4.80 -18.57
CA GLU A 747 -6.62 3.74 -19.08
C GLU A 747 -7.37 2.48 -19.57
N SER A 748 -8.32 1.98 -18.77
CA SER A 748 -9.21 0.87 -19.12
C SER A 748 -10.04 1.17 -20.37
N GLU A 749 -9.91 0.31 -21.39
CA GLU A 749 -10.66 0.41 -22.65
C GLU A 749 -12.19 0.41 -22.41
N THR A 750 -12.68 -0.42 -21.49
CA THR A 750 -14.10 -0.47 -21.12
C THR A 750 -14.58 0.87 -20.60
N ARG A 751 -13.83 1.45 -19.64
CA ARG A 751 -14.18 2.75 -19.05
C ARG A 751 -14.11 3.88 -20.05
N ARG A 752 -13.18 3.88 -21.00
CA ARG A 752 -13.15 4.90 -22.07
C ARG A 752 -14.45 4.95 -22.87
N LYS A 753 -14.95 3.78 -23.27
CA LYS A 753 -16.19 3.65 -24.06
C LYS A 753 -17.42 4.12 -23.28
N GLU A 754 -17.49 3.82 -21.99
CA GLU A 754 -18.59 4.21 -21.10
C GLU A 754 -18.52 5.70 -20.74
N MET A 755 -17.35 6.14 -20.28
CA MET A 755 -17.13 7.48 -19.77
C MET A 755 -17.33 8.52 -20.85
N LYS A 756 -16.98 8.28 -22.13
CA LYS A 756 -17.14 9.19 -23.29
C LYS A 756 -16.47 10.57 -23.12
N GLY A 757 -15.41 10.66 -22.33
CA GLY A 757 -14.72 11.92 -22.02
C GLY A 757 -13.38 11.68 -21.35
N GLU A 758 -12.58 12.74 -21.30
CA GLU A 758 -11.29 12.76 -20.60
C GLU A 758 -11.50 12.75 -19.07
N THR A 759 -10.50 12.34 -18.31
CA THR A 759 -10.57 12.28 -16.85
C THR A 759 -9.24 12.68 -16.21
N LEU A 760 -9.28 13.12 -14.95
CA LEU A 760 -8.11 13.15 -14.08
C LEU A 760 -7.82 11.78 -13.44
N GLY A 761 -8.81 10.90 -13.43
CA GLY A 761 -8.83 9.70 -12.61
C GLY A 761 -8.59 10.03 -11.14
N TYR A 762 -7.61 9.39 -10.51
CA TYR A 762 -7.15 9.82 -9.19
C TYR A 762 -6.24 11.05 -9.33
N SER A 763 -6.71 12.17 -8.76
CA SER A 763 -5.99 13.44 -8.76
C SER A 763 -5.32 13.75 -7.41
N VAL A 764 -4.21 14.48 -7.48
CA VAL A 764 -3.58 15.20 -6.36
C VAL A 764 -2.95 16.49 -6.84
N ALA A 765 -2.94 17.50 -5.97
CA ALA A 765 -2.38 18.81 -6.28
C ALA A 765 -1.47 19.34 -5.16
N ALA A 766 -0.51 20.18 -5.54
CA ALA A 766 0.38 20.89 -4.63
C ALA A 766 0.77 22.24 -5.24
N GLN A 767 1.18 23.19 -4.40
CA GLN A 767 1.67 24.49 -4.85
C GLN A 767 3.12 24.68 -4.41
N THR A 768 4.01 24.97 -5.35
CA THR A 768 5.41 25.28 -5.07
C THR A 768 5.58 26.71 -4.53
N PRO A 769 6.70 27.02 -3.85
CA PRO A 769 6.95 28.34 -3.26
C PRO A 769 6.95 29.52 -4.25
N ASP A 770 7.14 29.27 -5.55
CA ASP A 770 7.03 30.27 -6.62
C ASP A 770 5.57 30.53 -7.06
N GLY A 771 4.59 29.86 -6.45
CA GLY A 771 3.16 30.05 -6.69
C GLY A 771 2.57 29.19 -7.82
N MET A 772 3.37 28.31 -8.43
CA MET A 772 2.88 27.37 -9.44
C MET A 772 2.05 26.26 -8.79
N ILE A 773 0.91 25.96 -9.41
CA ILE A 773 0.02 24.86 -9.05
C ILE A 773 0.38 23.67 -9.94
N HIS A 774 0.61 22.54 -9.29
CA HIS A 774 0.88 21.27 -9.93
C HIS A 774 -0.27 20.32 -9.67
N LEU A 775 -0.79 19.69 -10.72
CA LEU A 775 -1.89 18.74 -10.68
C LEU A 775 -1.48 17.46 -11.40
N MET A 776 -1.61 16.32 -10.73
CA MET A 776 -1.33 15.01 -11.30
C MET A 776 -2.63 14.30 -11.68
N ALA A 777 -2.61 13.62 -12.81
CA ALA A 777 -3.67 12.73 -13.27
C ALA A 777 -3.10 11.31 -13.44
N SER A 778 -3.76 10.35 -12.80
CA SER A 778 -3.46 8.91 -12.89
C SER A 778 -4.73 8.15 -13.29
N MET A 779 -4.65 6.85 -13.58
CA MET A 779 -5.75 6.09 -14.22
C MET A 779 -6.11 6.62 -15.62
N THR A 780 -5.19 7.36 -16.23
CA THR A 780 -5.27 7.86 -17.59
C THR A 780 -4.19 7.21 -18.43
N HIS A 781 -4.37 7.13 -19.74
CA HIS A 781 -3.35 6.57 -20.62
C HIS A 781 -2.86 7.61 -21.64
N PRO A 782 -1.72 8.28 -21.41
CA PRO A 782 -0.76 8.11 -20.31
C PRO A 782 -1.16 8.87 -19.01
N CYS A 783 -0.47 8.59 -17.89
CA CYS A 783 -0.47 9.48 -16.72
C CYS A 783 0.17 10.84 -17.03
N LEU A 784 -0.40 11.92 -16.49
CA LEU A 784 -0.02 13.29 -16.81
C LEU A 784 0.26 14.17 -15.58
N HIS A 785 1.14 15.14 -15.78
CA HIS A 785 1.37 16.27 -14.90
C HIS A 785 0.97 17.58 -15.61
N PHE A 786 0.09 18.35 -14.98
CA PHE A 786 -0.27 19.72 -15.38
C PHE A 786 0.36 20.73 -14.42
N GLU A 787 0.96 21.79 -14.97
CA GLU A 787 1.53 22.91 -14.22
C GLU A 787 0.93 24.21 -14.74
N PHE A 788 0.36 25.02 -13.85
CA PHE A 788 -0.28 26.30 -14.20
C PHE A 788 -0.33 27.24 -12.99
N ASN A 789 -0.71 28.49 -13.22
CA ASN A 789 -0.89 29.47 -12.14
C ASN A 789 -2.34 29.97 -12.05
N GLU A 790 -2.66 30.71 -10.99
CA GLU A 790 -3.99 31.30 -10.78
C GLU A 790 -4.41 32.19 -11.96
N GLU A 791 -3.47 32.97 -12.51
CA GLU A 791 -3.74 33.85 -13.67
C GLU A 791 -4.29 33.07 -14.87
N TRP A 792 -3.80 31.84 -15.11
CA TRP A 792 -4.33 31.01 -16.17
C TRP A 792 -5.75 30.51 -15.89
N ILE A 793 -6.09 30.20 -14.64
CA ILE A 793 -7.45 29.74 -14.30
C ILE A 793 -8.46 30.89 -14.47
N LEU A 794 -8.06 32.11 -14.13
CA LEU A 794 -8.90 33.31 -14.23
C LEU A 794 -8.98 33.90 -15.65
N ASP A 795 -8.06 33.53 -16.54
CA ASP A 795 -8.07 33.95 -17.93
C ASP A 795 -9.24 33.31 -18.69
N LEU A 796 -10.21 34.14 -19.10
CA LEU A 796 -11.39 33.74 -19.86
C LEU A 796 -11.15 33.65 -21.38
N SER A 797 -9.92 33.87 -21.85
CA SER A 797 -9.61 33.65 -23.26
C SER A 797 -9.62 32.15 -23.57
N ASP A 798 -10.55 31.72 -24.42
CA ASP A 798 -10.64 30.34 -24.93
C ASP A 798 -9.54 30.07 -25.97
N THR A 799 -8.29 30.19 -25.55
CA THR A 799 -7.16 29.87 -26.42
C THR A 799 -7.05 28.35 -26.54
N ILE A 800 -7.46 27.80 -27.69
CA ILE A 800 -7.21 26.40 -28.02
C ILE A 800 -5.69 26.20 -28.13
N LEU A 801 -5.11 25.49 -27.18
CA LEU A 801 -3.69 25.12 -27.20
C LEU A 801 -3.52 23.83 -27.98
N ALA A 802 -2.69 23.85 -29.03
CA ALA A 802 -2.28 22.61 -29.67
C ALA A 802 -1.46 21.77 -28.68
N GLU A 803 -1.56 20.44 -28.77
CA GLU A 803 -0.87 19.53 -27.85
C GLU A 803 0.63 19.80 -27.75
N ILE A 804 1.26 20.07 -28.89
CA ILE A 804 2.68 20.36 -28.96
C ILE A 804 3.07 21.64 -28.21
N ASP A 805 2.17 22.63 -28.14
CA ASP A 805 2.40 23.89 -27.45
C ASP A 805 2.22 23.76 -25.94
N MET A 806 1.37 22.81 -25.50
CA MET A 806 1.21 22.48 -24.09
C MET A 806 2.41 21.71 -23.53
N MET A 807 3.06 20.89 -24.34
CA MET A 807 4.17 20.02 -23.91
C MET A 807 5.54 20.69 -23.96
N LYS A 808 5.70 21.75 -24.77
CA LYS A 808 6.99 22.43 -24.96
C LYS A 808 7.23 23.50 -23.89
N SER A 809 8.50 23.61 -23.49
CA SER A 809 9.00 24.78 -22.77
C SER A 809 8.82 26.04 -23.61
N LYS A 810 8.27 27.11 -23.01
CA LYS A 810 8.10 28.41 -23.68
C LYS A 810 9.36 29.30 -23.61
N THR A 811 10.33 28.92 -22.79
CA THR A 811 11.60 29.62 -22.61
C THR A 811 12.45 29.55 -23.89
N LYS A 812 12.99 30.69 -24.33
CA LYS A 812 13.85 30.77 -25.54
C LYS A 812 15.32 31.05 -25.23
N ASN A 813 15.58 31.66 -24.09
CA ASN A 813 16.91 32.01 -23.60
C ASN A 813 16.91 31.97 -22.07
N ILE A 814 18.11 31.92 -21.49
CA ILE A 814 18.33 32.02 -20.06
C ILE A 814 19.29 33.17 -19.78
N ASP A 815 18.93 33.99 -18.81
CA ASP A 815 19.71 35.14 -18.37
C ASP A 815 20.29 34.86 -16.97
N ASP A 816 21.39 35.55 -16.64
CA ASP A 816 22.02 35.53 -15.31
C ASP A 816 22.32 34.12 -14.76
N VAL A 817 22.90 33.23 -15.58
CA VAL A 817 23.29 31.89 -15.12
C VAL A 817 24.29 32.00 -13.97
N LYS A 818 23.90 31.47 -12.81
CA LYS A 818 24.70 31.41 -11.58
C LYS A 818 25.14 29.98 -11.31
N HIS A 819 26.28 29.85 -10.64
CA HIS A 819 26.83 28.58 -10.18
C HIS A 819 26.64 28.43 -8.66
N TYR A 820 26.18 27.27 -8.23
CA TYR A 820 25.85 26.94 -6.85
C TYR A 820 26.65 25.73 -6.38
N LYS A 821 26.96 25.68 -5.07
CA LYS A 821 27.62 24.55 -4.42
C LYS A 821 26.98 24.27 -3.06
N GLU A 822 26.83 22.99 -2.74
CA GLU A 822 26.44 22.52 -1.41
C GLU A 822 27.50 21.56 -0.90
N PHE A 823 27.78 21.63 0.40
CA PHE A 823 28.80 20.82 1.07
C PHE A 823 28.17 19.97 2.17
N TYR A 824 28.73 18.79 2.39
CA TYR A 824 28.46 18.00 3.58
C TYR A 824 28.96 18.72 4.85
N LYS A 825 28.49 18.29 6.03
CA LYS A 825 28.92 18.85 7.32
C LYS A 825 30.43 18.79 7.57
N ASN A 826 31.13 17.85 6.93
CA ASN A 826 32.59 17.71 7.02
C ASN A 826 33.36 18.59 5.99
N GLY A 827 32.67 19.47 5.26
CA GLY A 827 33.25 20.39 4.29
C GLY A 827 33.52 19.79 2.90
N LYS A 828 33.25 18.51 2.68
CA LYS A 828 33.37 17.92 1.33
C LYS A 828 32.23 18.35 0.43
N LEU A 829 32.53 18.55 -0.85
CA LEU A 829 31.53 18.89 -1.87
C LEU A 829 30.48 17.80 -1.95
N LYS A 830 29.20 18.19 -1.96
CA LYS A 830 28.03 17.29 -2.04
C LYS A 830 27.33 17.45 -3.39
N ILE A 831 27.04 18.68 -3.78
CA ILE A 831 26.35 19.01 -5.04
C ILE A 831 26.99 20.28 -5.62
N GLU A 832 27.17 20.30 -6.93
CA GLU A 832 27.36 21.55 -7.70
C GLU A 832 26.43 21.59 -8.89
N TYR A 833 25.84 22.75 -9.16
CA TYR A 833 24.86 22.94 -10.24
C TYR A 833 24.82 24.40 -10.68
N SER A 834 24.25 24.66 -11.87
CA SER A 834 24.05 26.00 -12.38
C SER A 834 22.58 26.22 -12.80
N GLY A 835 22.16 27.48 -12.81
CA GLY A 835 20.81 27.85 -13.23
C GLY A 835 20.60 29.36 -13.28
N GLY A 836 19.58 29.79 -14.01
CA GLY A 836 19.26 31.19 -14.28
C GLY A 836 17.78 31.40 -14.60
N PHE A 837 17.39 32.62 -14.95
CA PHE A 837 15.99 32.92 -15.27
C PHE A 837 15.73 32.85 -16.77
N GLY A 838 14.70 32.12 -17.15
CA GLY A 838 14.18 32.16 -18.52
C GLY A 838 13.43 33.47 -18.79
N ASN A 839 13.34 33.87 -20.06
CA ASN A 839 12.48 35.00 -20.46
C ASN A 839 10.97 34.80 -20.19
N ASP A 840 10.56 33.59 -19.84
CA ASP A 840 9.20 33.32 -19.36
C ASP A 840 9.01 33.60 -17.86
N GLY A 841 10.10 33.86 -17.13
CA GLY A 841 10.13 34.22 -15.71
C GLY A 841 10.48 33.07 -14.77
N ARG A 842 10.58 31.83 -15.27
CA ARG A 842 10.92 30.65 -14.47
C ARG A 842 12.43 30.60 -14.17
N PHE A 843 12.78 30.13 -12.99
CA PHE A 843 14.15 29.67 -12.74
C PHE A 843 14.34 28.29 -13.38
N LEU A 844 15.43 28.09 -14.12
CA LEU A 844 15.71 26.84 -14.84
C LEU A 844 17.16 26.40 -14.60
N LEU A 845 17.35 25.09 -14.41
CA LEU A 845 18.69 24.49 -14.39
C LEU A 845 19.32 24.62 -15.78
N HIS A 846 20.62 24.89 -15.80
CA HIS A 846 21.39 25.08 -17.03
C HIS A 846 22.82 24.64 -16.78
N ASP A 847 23.49 24.15 -17.83
CA ASP A 847 24.83 23.54 -17.75
C ASP A 847 24.86 22.31 -16.83
N LYS A 848 26.06 21.96 -16.36
CA LYS A 848 26.33 20.73 -15.62
C LYS A 848 25.78 20.78 -14.19
N GLU A 849 25.18 19.67 -13.77
CA GLU A 849 24.96 19.33 -12.37
C GLU A 849 25.73 18.06 -12.01
N THR A 850 26.36 18.02 -10.83
CA THR A 850 27.13 16.88 -10.34
C THR A 850 26.92 16.68 -8.86
N TRP A 851 26.72 15.42 -8.46
CA TRP A 851 26.60 15.00 -7.07
C TRP A 851 27.78 14.12 -6.66
N TYR A 852 28.14 14.15 -5.39
CA TYR A 852 29.27 13.43 -4.83
C TYR A 852 28.86 12.69 -3.57
N TYR A 853 29.41 11.50 -3.38
CA TYR A 853 29.35 10.80 -2.11
C TYR A 853 30.24 11.48 -1.06
N MET A 854 29.97 11.18 0.23
CA MET A 854 30.75 11.68 1.36
C MET A 854 32.25 11.30 1.29
N ASN A 855 32.61 10.23 0.58
CA ASN A 855 34.01 9.87 0.35
C ASN A 855 34.70 10.76 -0.72
N GLY A 856 33.92 11.48 -1.54
CA GLY A 856 34.37 12.33 -2.66
C GLY A 856 34.24 11.68 -4.04
N SER A 857 33.80 10.41 -4.13
CA SER A 857 33.53 9.78 -5.42
C SER A 857 32.28 10.37 -6.07
N LYS A 858 32.26 10.41 -7.40
CA LYS A 858 31.12 10.90 -8.18
C LYS A 858 29.92 9.98 -7.97
N GLN A 859 28.77 10.57 -7.67
CA GLN A 859 27.50 9.87 -7.51
C GLN A 859 26.61 10.03 -8.74
N TYR A 860 26.51 11.24 -9.28
CA TYR A 860 25.62 11.56 -10.40
C TYR A 860 26.19 12.71 -11.23
N GLU A 861 25.88 12.74 -12.53
CA GLU A 861 26.21 13.84 -13.43
C GLU A 861 25.19 13.94 -14.57
N VAL A 862 24.80 15.17 -14.91
CA VAL A 862 23.91 15.50 -16.04
C VAL A 862 24.24 16.90 -16.56
N ASN A 863 23.87 17.20 -17.81
CA ASN A 863 23.86 18.56 -18.33
C ASN A 863 22.43 18.99 -18.62
N TYR A 864 22.11 20.23 -18.28
CA TYR A 864 20.82 20.86 -18.55
C TYR A 864 20.94 21.92 -19.64
N ASN A 865 19.90 22.00 -20.47
CA ASN A 865 19.66 23.14 -21.35
C ASN A 865 18.25 23.68 -21.10
N MET A 866 18.17 24.78 -20.34
CA MET A 866 16.91 25.44 -19.96
C MET A 866 15.93 24.47 -19.28
N GLY A 867 16.44 23.76 -18.28
CA GLY A 867 15.73 22.77 -17.48
C GLY A 867 15.64 21.37 -18.11
N ARG A 868 15.88 21.22 -19.42
CA ARG A 868 15.85 19.91 -20.09
C ARG A 868 17.16 19.18 -19.94
N LYS A 869 17.13 17.88 -19.65
CA LYS A 869 18.33 17.04 -19.59
C LYS A 869 18.84 16.82 -21.02
N ILE A 870 20.15 16.96 -21.23
CA ILE A 870 20.81 16.77 -22.53
C ILE A 870 22.08 15.94 -22.40
N GLY A 871 22.36 15.14 -23.43
CA GLY A 871 23.52 14.27 -23.46
C GLY A 871 23.42 13.14 -22.44
N ILE A 872 24.55 12.75 -21.85
CA ILE A 872 24.60 11.59 -20.95
C ILE A 872 24.34 12.04 -19.50
N GLU A 873 23.27 11.52 -18.92
CA GLU A 873 23.01 11.45 -17.50
C GLU A 873 23.57 10.12 -16.96
N SER A 874 24.24 10.13 -15.81
CA SER A 874 24.87 8.93 -15.25
C SER A 874 24.72 8.87 -13.75
N TYR A 875 24.55 7.66 -13.21
CA TYR A 875 24.51 7.38 -11.78
C TYR A 875 25.46 6.23 -11.43
N TRP A 876 26.26 6.44 -10.38
CA TRP A 876 27.24 5.49 -9.88
C TRP A 876 26.96 5.18 -8.43
N ASN A 877 27.31 3.96 -7.99
CA ASN A 877 27.37 3.63 -6.58
C ASN A 877 28.66 4.16 -5.93
N MET A 878 28.78 4.01 -4.62
CA MET A 878 29.93 4.53 -3.86
C MET A 878 31.28 3.90 -4.26
N SER A 879 31.30 2.69 -4.84
CA SER A 879 32.52 2.05 -5.35
C SER A 879 32.95 2.54 -6.73
N GLY A 880 32.16 3.42 -7.36
CA GLY A 880 32.41 3.94 -8.70
C GLY A 880 31.88 3.04 -9.82
N LEU A 881 31.12 1.99 -9.49
CA LEU A 881 30.41 1.21 -10.49
C LEU A 881 29.19 1.99 -10.97
N LYS A 882 29.06 2.10 -12.29
CA LYS A 882 27.90 2.70 -12.93
C LYS A 882 26.67 1.81 -12.75
N LEU A 883 25.59 2.35 -12.21
CA LEU A 883 24.32 1.65 -12.03
C LEU A 883 23.45 1.82 -13.27
N TRP A 884 23.40 3.04 -13.81
CA TRP A 884 22.67 3.35 -15.03
C TRP A 884 23.18 4.60 -15.75
N GLU A 885 22.78 4.74 -17.01
CA GLU A 885 23.04 5.86 -17.91
C GLU A 885 21.78 6.16 -18.71
N TRP A 886 21.45 7.45 -18.83
CA TRP A 886 20.42 7.96 -19.70
C TRP A 886 21.02 8.91 -20.73
N ASN A 887 21.07 8.48 -21.99
CA ASN A 887 21.49 9.35 -23.07
C ASN A 887 20.28 10.08 -23.65
N HIS A 888 20.12 11.35 -23.31
CA HIS A 888 19.08 12.26 -23.79
C HIS A 888 19.47 12.89 -25.13
N GLN A 889 18.63 12.68 -26.14
CA GLN A 889 18.82 13.18 -27.51
C GLN A 889 17.85 14.31 -27.83
N GLU A 890 18.18 15.09 -28.85
CA GLU A 890 17.25 16.04 -29.44
C GLU A 890 15.99 15.32 -29.97
N ASN A 891 14.85 16.02 -29.95
CA ASN A 891 13.53 15.50 -30.37
C ASN A 891 12.86 14.48 -29.42
N GLY A 892 13.30 14.42 -28.15
CA GLY A 892 12.64 13.64 -27.09
C GLY A 892 12.97 12.15 -27.11
N PHE A 893 13.90 11.73 -27.97
CA PHE A 893 14.48 10.39 -27.95
C PHE A 893 15.51 10.28 -26.83
N SER A 894 15.62 9.10 -26.25
CA SER A 894 16.67 8.79 -25.30
C SER A 894 16.99 7.30 -25.28
N LYS A 895 18.14 6.95 -24.71
CA LYS A 895 18.55 5.56 -24.49
C LYS A 895 18.91 5.35 -23.03
N TRP A 896 18.21 4.43 -22.39
CA TRP A 896 18.44 4.01 -21.02
C TRP A 896 19.28 2.74 -21.00
N THR A 897 20.35 2.70 -20.21
CA THR A 897 21.21 1.54 -20.03
C THR A 897 21.41 1.29 -18.55
N GLN A 898 21.29 0.04 -18.12
CA GLN A 898 21.49 -0.35 -16.72
C GLN A 898 22.55 -1.44 -16.62
N TRP A 899 23.18 -1.56 -15.46
CA TRP A 899 24.17 -2.58 -15.16
C TRP A 899 23.81 -3.35 -13.90
N TRP A 900 24.15 -4.63 -13.91
CA TRP A 900 24.17 -5.46 -12.72
C TRP A 900 25.29 -5.00 -11.78
N PRO A 901 25.21 -5.31 -10.46
CA PRO A 901 26.26 -4.97 -9.49
C PRO A 901 27.65 -5.56 -9.78
N ASN A 902 27.76 -6.52 -10.70
CA ASN A 902 29.04 -7.07 -11.18
C ASN A 902 29.60 -6.35 -12.43
N GLY A 903 28.93 -5.29 -12.90
CA GLY A 903 29.33 -4.50 -14.06
C GLY A 903 28.94 -5.08 -15.42
N VAL A 904 28.22 -6.20 -15.45
CA VAL A 904 27.59 -6.72 -16.67
C VAL A 904 26.40 -5.83 -17.03
N LYS A 905 26.21 -5.50 -18.31
CA LYS A 905 25.03 -4.76 -18.78
C LYS A 905 23.76 -5.55 -18.44
N ARG A 906 22.80 -4.95 -17.75
CA ARG A 906 21.49 -5.53 -17.39
C ARG A 906 20.47 -5.32 -18.49
N SER A 907 20.32 -4.09 -18.95
CA SER A 907 19.36 -3.75 -19.99
C SER A 907 19.81 -2.53 -20.81
N GLU A 908 19.30 -2.43 -22.03
CA GLU A 908 19.44 -1.27 -22.90
C GLU A 908 18.11 -1.09 -23.65
N SER A 909 17.41 0.01 -23.42
CA SER A 909 16.13 0.32 -24.05
C SER A 909 16.11 1.76 -24.58
N LYS A 910 15.36 1.96 -25.66
CA LYS A 910 15.19 3.27 -26.30
C LYS A 910 13.81 3.82 -25.96
N TRP A 911 13.74 5.12 -25.78
CA TRP A 911 12.54 5.80 -25.30
C TRP A 911 12.29 7.06 -26.12
N LYS A 912 11.02 7.43 -26.31
CA LYS A 912 10.58 8.68 -26.89
C LYS A 912 9.51 9.29 -26.00
N ASN A 913 9.83 10.39 -25.33
CA ASN A 913 8.94 11.06 -24.37
C ASN A 913 8.35 10.08 -23.32
N LEU A 914 9.22 9.33 -22.63
CA LEU A 914 8.87 8.29 -21.65
C LEU A 914 8.14 7.04 -22.20
N ARG A 915 7.98 6.91 -23.52
CA ARG A 915 7.45 5.67 -24.15
C ARG A 915 8.56 4.83 -24.75
N CYS A 916 8.62 3.53 -24.47
CA CYS A 916 9.61 2.65 -25.07
C CYS A 916 9.41 2.57 -26.59
N GLU A 917 10.48 2.77 -27.36
CA GLU A 917 10.43 3.00 -28.80
C GLU A 917 11.66 2.39 -29.49
N GLY A 918 11.43 1.38 -30.32
CA GLY A 918 12.48 0.63 -31.01
C GLY A 918 13.03 -0.52 -30.18
N LYS A 919 14.31 -0.87 -30.39
CA LYS A 919 14.91 -2.06 -29.78
C LYS A 919 15.15 -1.88 -28.28
N ALA A 920 14.79 -2.91 -27.51
CA ALA A 920 15.15 -3.11 -26.12
C ALA A 920 15.80 -4.49 -25.93
N ARG A 921 16.85 -4.56 -25.13
CA ARG A 921 17.60 -5.78 -24.86
C ARG A 921 17.85 -5.95 -23.37
N VAL A 922 17.81 -7.20 -22.92
CA VAL A 922 18.04 -7.57 -21.52
C VAL A 922 18.99 -8.74 -21.46
N TRP A 923 19.94 -8.68 -20.53
CA TRP A 923 20.91 -9.73 -20.26
C TRP A 923 20.81 -10.16 -18.80
N ASP A 924 21.07 -11.45 -18.56
CA ASP A 924 21.23 -11.94 -17.20
C ASP A 924 22.55 -11.45 -16.56
N SER A 925 22.73 -11.72 -15.28
CA SER A 925 23.94 -11.33 -14.53
C SER A 925 25.22 -11.96 -15.07
N LYS A 926 25.14 -12.99 -15.93
CA LYS A 926 26.28 -13.65 -16.59
C LYS A 926 26.56 -13.09 -17.99
N GLY A 927 25.78 -12.11 -18.44
CA GLY A 927 25.94 -11.45 -19.73
C GLY A 927 25.32 -12.22 -20.89
N LYS A 928 24.50 -13.25 -20.62
CA LYS A 928 23.73 -13.94 -21.65
C LYS A 928 22.51 -13.08 -21.99
N LEU A 929 22.31 -12.84 -23.28
CA LEU A 929 21.10 -12.17 -23.78
C LEU A 929 19.89 -13.05 -23.51
N ILE A 930 18.92 -12.53 -22.75
CA ILE A 930 17.68 -13.23 -22.38
C ILE A 930 16.44 -12.61 -23.04
N SER A 931 16.54 -11.38 -23.55
CA SER A 931 15.48 -10.74 -24.35
C SER A 931 16.07 -9.78 -25.39
N ASP A 932 15.51 -9.78 -26.61
CA ASP A 932 15.76 -8.82 -27.71
C ASP A 932 14.42 -8.50 -28.39
N SER A 933 13.80 -7.41 -27.93
CA SER A 933 12.43 -7.04 -28.24
C SER A 933 12.35 -5.71 -28.99
N VAL A 934 11.25 -5.48 -29.70
CA VAL A 934 10.98 -4.20 -30.40
C VAL A 934 9.69 -3.59 -29.90
N PHE A 935 9.76 -2.33 -29.48
CA PHE A 935 8.62 -1.54 -29.03
C PHE A 935 8.23 -0.48 -30.05
N ALA A 936 6.95 -0.10 -30.06
CA ALA A 936 6.45 1.09 -30.74
C ALA A 936 5.45 1.78 -29.83
N ASN A 937 5.66 3.06 -29.53
CA ASN A 937 4.78 3.87 -28.67
C ASN A 937 4.50 3.28 -27.27
N GLY A 938 5.45 2.51 -26.73
CA GLY A 938 5.33 1.81 -25.45
C GLY A 938 4.72 0.40 -25.54
N GLU A 939 4.29 -0.05 -26.72
CA GLU A 939 3.73 -1.39 -26.93
C GLU A 939 4.79 -2.34 -27.49
N LEU A 940 4.80 -3.59 -27.02
CA LEU A 940 5.66 -4.64 -27.56
C LEU A 940 5.13 -5.11 -28.92
N THR A 941 5.96 -5.02 -29.95
CA THR A 941 5.61 -5.35 -31.34
C THR A 941 6.33 -6.57 -31.89
N LYS A 942 7.47 -6.95 -31.30
CA LYS A 942 8.27 -8.11 -31.72
C LYS A 942 9.12 -8.67 -30.60
#